data_AF-A0A1B7WNC9-F1
#
_entry.id   AF-A0A1B7WNC9-F1
#
_cell.length_a   1.000
_cell.length_b   1.000
_cell.length_c   1.000
_cell.angle_alpha   90.00
_cell.angle_beta   90.00
_cell.angle_gamma   90.00
#
_symmetry.space_group_name_H-M   'P 1'
#
loop_
_entity.id
_entity.type
_entity.pdbx_description
1 polymer ?
#
loop_
_entity_poly.entity_id
_entity_poly.type
_entity_poly.pdbx_seq_one_letter_code
_entity_poly.pdbx_strand_id
1 'polypeptide(L)'
;MSKRSSNLSLEGFKIAQQALESKGWTKELLAHQLELSSGTIHHFFAKKGVDKENFKKICEILDISTKEVIDLSEFQNIDSIDELVTSIRQKCQNSIIQKCGTMRVLDMTYPIEINHIYTTVNILEKITGKQRKSIEELTEEFEPTNFDRLGLPPIAENRVSGLETVKKYDKLMVLGKPGAGKTTFLRHLAIQCLSEEIFSDYLPIFLALKDFADTDVKLSLFDYICQGLANNKVEKNEVLSLFEAGRVLLLLDGLDEVQQQADNYVSREIRDFSQRFSNCRFVLTCRIAAKEYTFENFTEVEIADFDQEQIQSFVENWFAAKNSNLSKRFAEQLQENPSIYELASSPILLTLLCIEFEDAGDFPKTRSELYQRATNTLLRKWDAKRGIKRDDVYKNFSVQRKENLLSHLALTTFEKGEYFWKQQDIQKYIASYIKNFPESPQIVEDLLLDSEAVLKSIEAQHGLLVERAKEIYSFSHLTFHEYFAAKEIVDKANPENFNDSSLLDLIKYTFYKQWREVFLLTSEMLNNADVFLLSMKNQIDRAASHNRYIQEILAWANQKSIQISSSHHPNAIRAFYICLAVGTCILDNKNYPFLEHWEFLEMSYLLEALDPNIELNFYIGCASGFGLGNCRVTELIDSNLALDLNLVHARAQASLLDRIANRDIENENFTSILLWKADDYDEAEDLEESRENHPIDDTNFYELSDALYNAMNLTENQDLCQELVKLDEELPEGVYDHWDEYYQWYKNDSGAWANRLRELNRKYRNIDYDWQLEGSKQWGMLRAYCYANKLLLDCLSQCYISLDTRQYIQETLLLPFHEIEKIMGAERKRIT
;
A
#
# COMPACT_ATOMS: atom_id res chain seq x y z
N MET A 1 30.14 53.35 -2.57
CA MET A 1 29.97 53.42 -1.11
C MET A 1 29.05 54.61 -0.80
N SER A 2 27.75 54.41 -0.64
CA SER A 2 26.89 55.49 -0.16
C SER A 2 27.17 55.68 1.34
N LYS A 3 27.51 56.90 1.74
CA LYS A 3 27.71 57.23 3.15
C LYS A 3 26.34 57.11 3.85
N ARG A 4 26.22 56.17 4.79
CA ARG A 4 24.99 55.91 5.56
C ARG A 4 24.54 57.22 6.23
N SER A 5 23.36 57.72 5.86
CA SER A 5 22.77 58.94 6.44
C SER A 5 21.95 58.62 7.70
N SER A 6 21.81 59.60 8.60
CA SER A 6 20.99 59.57 9.80
C SER A 6 19.97 60.71 9.79
N ASN A 7 18.78 60.44 10.31
CA ASN A 7 17.65 61.38 10.39
C ASN A 7 17.27 61.64 11.86
N LEU A 8 16.74 62.84 12.13
CA LEU A 8 16.13 63.16 13.43
C LEU A 8 14.72 62.56 13.52
N SER A 9 14.40 61.95 14.66
CA SER A 9 13.01 61.59 14.98
C SER A 9 12.16 62.85 15.21
N LEU A 10 10.84 62.70 15.21
CA LEU A 10 9.90 63.81 15.47
C LEU A 10 10.14 64.47 16.83
N GLU A 11 10.47 63.68 17.85
CA GLU A 11 10.77 64.17 19.20
C GLU A 11 12.22 64.68 19.29
N GLY A 12 13.15 64.02 18.62
CA GLY A 12 14.55 64.44 18.50
C GLY A 12 14.72 65.82 17.86
N PHE A 13 13.88 66.16 16.87
CA PHE A 13 13.84 67.50 16.29
C PHE A 13 13.52 68.60 17.31
N LYS A 14 12.54 68.37 18.20
CA LYS A 14 12.17 69.34 19.24
C LYS A 14 13.30 69.54 20.25
N ILE A 15 13.93 68.44 20.67
CA ILE A 15 15.07 68.46 21.61
C ILE A 15 16.24 69.23 20.99
N ALA A 16 16.58 68.96 19.72
CA ALA A 16 17.65 69.66 19.03
C ALA A 16 17.35 71.17 18.84
N GLN A 17 16.09 71.52 18.59
CA GLN A 17 15.69 72.93 18.46
C GLN A 17 15.76 73.67 19.79
N GLN A 18 15.28 73.05 20.87
CA GLN A 18 15.40 73.60 22.23
C GLN A 18 16.85 73.76 22.68
N ALA A 19 17.72 72.79 22.36
CA ALA A 19 19.14 72.87 22.65
C ALA A 19 19.79 74.06 21.91
N LEU A 20 19.47 74.25 20.62
CA LEU A 20 19.96 75.39 19.84
C LEU A 20 19.52 76.74 20.43
N GLU A 21 18.24 76.84 20.82
CA GLU A 21 17.66 78.04 21.42
C GLU A 21 18.27 78.33 22.81
N SER A 22 18.49 77.29 23.64
CA SER A 22 19.11 77.44 24.98
C SER A 22 20.55 77.95 24.94
N LYS A 23 21.27 77.69 23.84
CA LYS A 23 22.64 78.20 23.62
C LYS A 23 22.65 79.60 22.98
N GLY A 24 21.49 80.13 22.57
CA GLY A 24 21.37 81.43 21.90
C GLY A 24 22.00 81.45 20.50
N TRP A 25 22.13 80.28 19.85
CA TRP A 25 22.83 80.14 18.58
C TRP A 25 21.85 80.16 17.40
N THR A 26 22.28 80.72 16.27
CA THR A 26 21.55 80.57 15.00
C THR A 26 22.07 79.34 14.24
N LYS A 27 21.30 78.85 13.26
CA LYS A 27 21.72 77.70 12.41
C LYS A 27 22.98 78.05 11.60
N GLU A 28 23.16 79.31 11.24
CA GLU A 28 24.35 79.82 10.55
C GLU A 28 25.57 79.85 11.46
N LEU A 29 25.37 80.25 12.74
CA LEU A 29 26.44 80.22 13.74
C LEU A 29 26.86 78.78 14.04
N LEU A 30 25.91 77.85 14.14
CA LEU A 30 26.18 76.42 14.31
C LEU A 30 26.97 75.83 13.13
N ALA A 31 26.61 76.20 11.89
CA ALA A 31 27.33 75.78 10.70
C ALA A 31 28.80 76.25 10.72
N HIS A 32 29.03 77.50 11.14
CA HIS A 32 30.36 78.07 11.28
C HIS A 32 31.19 77.40 12.40
N GLN A 33 30.58 77.11 13.56
CA GLN A 33 31.27 76.47 14.68
C GLN A 33 31.72 75.03 14.37
N LEU A 34 31.00 74.33 13.50
CA LEU A 34 31.30 72.95 13.11
C LEU A 34 32.08 72.83 11.80
N GLU A 35 32.41 73.95 11.14
CA GLU A 35 32.98 73.98 9.77
C GLU A 35 32.15 73.15 8.75
N LEU A 36 30.84 73.11 8.94
CA LEU A 36 29.91 72.37 8.07
C LEU A 36 29.17 73.33 7.13
N SER A 37 28.72 72.82 5.98
CA SER A 37 27.90 73.61 5.06
C SER A 37 26.54 73.93 5.70
N SER A 38 26.02 75.14 5.46
CA SER A 38 24.68 75.53 5.92
C SER A 38 23.60 74.56 5.43
N GLY A 39 23.80 73.92 4.27
CA GLY A 39 22.93 72.86 3.75
C GLY A 39 22.88 71.61 4.64
N THR A 40 24.00 71.24 5.28
CA THR A 40 24.08 70.09 6.19
C THR A 40 23.30 70.35 7.47
N ILE A 41 23.45 71.55 8.06
CA ILE A 41 22.67 71.98 9.24
C ILE A 41 21.18 72.10 8.88
N HIS A 42 20.86 72.64 7.70
CA HIS A 42 19.47 72.71 7.23
C HIS A 42 18.87 71.31 7.07
N HIS A 43 19.60 70.34 6.50
CA HIS A 43 19.13 68.95 6.39
C HIS A 43 18.87 68.32 7.76
N PHE A 44 19.77 68.52 8.73
CA PHE A 44 19.59 68.05 10.09
C PHE A 44 18.27 68.55 10.70
N PHE A 45 18.05 69.87 10.71
CA PHE A 45 16.80 70.46 11.24
C PHE A 45 15.59 70.31 10.31
N ALA A 46 15.75 69.85 9.07
CA ALA A 46 14.64 69.50 8.20
C ALA A 46 14.24 68.02 8.34
N LYS A 47 14.85 67.27 9.27
CA LYS A 47 14.68 65.81 9.43
C LYS A 47 15.02 65.04 8.15
N LYS A 48 16.02 65.52 7.41
CA LYS A 48 16.53 64.89 6.18
C LYS A 48 17.90 64.27 6.44
N GLY A 49 18.29 63.33 5.57
CA GLY A 49 19.51 62.54 5.73
C GLY A 49 20.77 63.40 5.84
N VAL A 50 21.49 63.24 6.95
CA VAL A 50 22.81 63.83 7.18
C VAL A 50 23.83 62.71 7.41
N ASP A 51 25.04 62.88 6.91
CA ASP A 51 26.15 61.96 7.17
C ASP A 51 26.32 61.68 8.68
N LYS A 52 26.50 60.41 9.06
CA LYS A 52 26.58 59.97 10.47
C LYS A 52 27.62 60.70 11.30
N GLU A 53 28.77 61.04 10.72
CA GLU A 53 29.84 61.73 11.43
C GLU A 53 29.44 63.18 11.70
N ASN A 54 28.84 63.84 10.70
CA ASN A 54 28.29 65.18 10.85
C ASN A 54 27.09 65.20 11.81
N PHE A 55 26.23 64.19 11.79
CA PHE A 55 25.09 64.06 12.70
C PHE A 55 25.55 63.96 14.16
N LYS A 56 26.59 63.16 14.43
CA LYS A 56 27.20 63.07 15.77
C LYS A 56 27.83 64.38 16.20
N LYS A 57 28.62 65.03 15.35
CA LYS A 57 29.24 66.34 15.64
C LYS A 57 28.21 67.41 16.00
N ILE A 58 27.07 67.44 15.29
CA ILE A 58 25.96 68.35 15.59
C ILE A 58 25.34 68.02 16.96
N CYS A 59 25.12 66.74 17.28
CA CYS A 59 24.56 66.36 18.57
C CYS A 59 25.50 66.65 19.74
N GLU A 60 26.81 66.38 19.57
CA GLU A 60 27.84 66.64 20.58
C GLU A 60 27.93 68.13 20.91
N ILE A 61 27.97 69.01 19.91
CA ILE A 61 28.08 70.46 20.18
C ILE A 61 26.80 71.05 20.77
N LEU A 62 25.65 70.41 20.53
CA LEU A 62 24.36 70.79 21.11
C LEU A 62 24.13 70.15 22.50
N ASP A 63 25.06 69.35 23.02
CA ASP A 63 24.94 68.59 24.28
C ASP A 63 23.70 67.66 24.32
N ILE A 64 23.34 67.06 23.19
CA ILE A 64 22.20 66.14 23.07
C ILE A 64 22.66 64.71 22.75
N SER A 65 22.01 63.72 23.38
CA SER A 65 22.33 62.31 23.17
C SER A 65 21.90 61.84 21.78
N THR A 66 22.84 61.31 20.99
CA THR A 66 22.55 60.83 19.63
C THR A 66 21.53 59.68 19.61
N LYS A 67 21.47 58.86 20.66
CA LYS A 67 20.54 57.72 20.76
C LYS A 67 19.10 58.17 21.02
N GLU A 68 18.90 59.33 21.63
CA GLU A 68 17.58 59.85 22.00
C GLU A 68 16.91 60.60 20.84
N VAL A 69 17.72 61.14 19.92
CA VAL A 69 17.22 62.04 18.87
C VAL A 69 17.18 61.41 17.48
N ILE A 70 17.81 60.25 17.27
CA ILE A 70 17.86 59.57 15.97
C ILE A 70 16.55 58.84 15.68
N ASP A 71 16.11 58.85 14.42
CA ASP A 71 14.97 58.04 13.97
C ASP A 71 15.38 56.57 13.84
N LEU A 72 14.84 55.73 14.72
CA LEU A 72 15.19 54.30 14.81
C LEU A 72 14.45 53.45 13.77
N SER A 73 13.48 54.01 13.03
CA SER A 73 12.75 53.27 11.99
C SER A 73 13.61 52.89 10.78
N GLU A 74 14.77 53.53 10.58
CA GLU A 74 15.75 53.15 9.53
C GLU A 74 16.87 52.21 10.03
N PHE A 75 16.79 51.76 11.29
CA PHE A 75 17.70 50.77 11.88
C PHE A 75 16.93 49.53 12.36
N GLN A 76 16.21 48.86 11.46
CA GLN A 76 16.01 47.42 11.65
C GLN A 76 17.36 46.74 11.42
N ASN A 77 18.09 46.53 12.52
CA ASN A 77 19.32 45.76 12.60
C ASN A 77 19.05 44.32 12.16
N ILE A 78 19.22 44.05 10.87
CA ILE A 78 19.24 42.69 10.32
C ILE A 78 20.34 41.86 11.01
N ASP A 79 21.50 42.48 11.31
CA ASP A 79 22.60 41.82 12.04
C ASP A 79 22.25 41.43 13.50
N SER A 80 21.32 42.12 14.18
CA SER A 80 21.05 41.85 15.62
C SER A 80 20.06 40.71 15.86
N ILE A 81 19.13 40.49 14.94
CA ILE A 81 18.14 39.42 15.09
C ILE A 81 18.77 38.07 14.74
N ASP A 82 19.65 38.03 13.75
CA ASP A 82 20.41 36.82 13.39
C ASP A 82 21.30 36.36 14.55
N GLU A 83 22.00 37.29 15.20
CA GLU A 83 22.77 37.03 16.44
C GLU A 83 21.87 36.54 17.58
N LEU A 84 20.67 37.12 17.72
CA LEU A 84 19.70 36.72 18.74
C LEU A 84 19.17 35.31 18.50
N VAL A 85 18.82 34.96 17.26
CA VAL A 85 18.41 33.60 16.86
C VAL A 85 19.50 32.61 17.20
N THR A 86 20.75 32.90 16.82
CA THR A 86 21.91 32.04 17.07
C THR A 86 22.13 31.84 18.57
N SER A 87 22.09 32.91 19.35
CA SER A 87 22.24 32.87 20.82
C SER A 87 21.15 32.02 21.47
N ILE A 88 19.90 32.21 21.09
CA ILE A 88 18.76 31.49 21.68
C ILE A 88 18.75 30.03 21.26
N ARG A 89 19.12 29.71 20.02
CA ARG A 89 19.30 28.32 19.57
C ARG A 89 20.33 27.59 20.42
N GLN A 90 21.49 28.19 20.66
CA GLN A 90 22.52 27.61 21.54
C GLN A 90 21.98 27.38 22.96
N LYS A 91 21.26 28.37 23.52
CA LYS A 91 20.62 28.23 24.85
C LYS A 91 19.61 27.08 24.89
N CYS A 92 18.84 26.88 23.81
CA CYS A 92 17.74 25.91 23.76
C CYS A 92 18.11 24.54 23.18
N GLN A 93 19.30 24.39 22.58
CA GLN A 93 19.72 23.22 21.82
C GLN A 93 19.47 21.91 22.57
N ASN A 94 19.96 21.80 23.81
CA ASN A 94 19.80 20.59 24.63
C ASN A 94 18.32 20.29 24.93
N SER A 95 17.50 21.32 25.19
CA SER A 95 16.08 21.15 25.48
C SER A 95 15.31 20.65 24.25
N ILE A 96 15.62 21.19 23.07
CA ILE A 96 14.99 20.78 21.81
C ILE A 96 15.42 19.35 21.44
N ILE A 97 16.70 19.02 21.55
CA ILE A 97 17.20 17.65 21.31
C ILE A 97 16.56 16.64 22.28
N GLN A 98 16.43 16.99 23.56
CA GLN A 98 15.75 16.11 24.52
C GLN A 98 14.27 15.88 24.18
N LYS A 99 13.57 16.92 23.70
CA LYS A 99 12.14 16.81 23.34
C LYS A 99 11.90 16.13 21.99
N CYS A 100 12.77 16.37 21.01
CA CYS A 100 12.52 16.03 19.60
C CYS A 100 13.51 15.00 19.03
N GLY A 101 14.71 14.87 19.59
CA GLY A 101 15.79 14.06 19.01
C GLY A 101 15.65 12.56 19.21
N THR A 102 14.80 12.13 20.16
CA THR A 102 14.50 10.71 20.37
C THR A 102 13.01 10.48 20.49
N MET A 103 12.58 9.24 20.24
CA MET A 103 11.21 8.82 20.48
C MET A 103 11.12 7.37 20.94
N ARG A 104 10.03 7.08 21.64
CA ARG A 104 9.65 5.73 22.03
C ARG A 104 8.34 5.41 21.33
N VAL A 105 8.34 4.36 20.51
CA VAL A 105 7.14 3.90 19.80
C VAL A 105 6.62 2.65 20.51
N LEU A 106 5.32 2.61 20.78
CA LEU A 106 4.65 1.43 21.34
C LEU A 106 5.35 0.86 22.60
N ASP A 107 5.70 -0.44 22.61
CA ASP A 107 6.26 -1.18 23.76
C ASP A 107 7.79 -1.18 23.82
N MET A 108 8.47 -0.49 22.90
CA MET A 108 9.93 -0.47 22.85
C MET A 108 10.53 -0.20 24.23
N THR A 109 11.54 -0.96 24.63
CA THR A 109 12.14 -0.87 25.97
C THR A 109 13.08 0.33 26.11
N TYR A 110 13.61 0.84 24.99
CA TYR A 110 14.51 1.99 24.91
C TYR A 110 14.04 3.01 23.85
N PRO A 111 14.38 4.30 24.00
CA PRO A 111 14.12 5.29 22.95
C PRO A 111 15.07 5.11 21.76
N ILE A 112 14.61 5.45 20.55
CA ILE A 112 15.41 5.48 19.32
C ILE A 112 15.60 6.93 18.87
N GLU A 113 16.77 7.24 18.32
CA GLU A 113 17.06 8.54 17.71
C GLU A 113 16.20 8.77 16.47
N ILE A 114 15.60 9.95 16.35
CA ILE A 114 14.65 10.23 15.29
C ILE A 114 15.28 10.11 13.90
N ASN A 115 16.55 10.50 13.75
CA ASN A 115 17.26 10.42 12.48
C ASN A 115 17.55 8.97 12.04
N HIS A 116 17.50 7.99 12.95
CA HIS A 116 17.69 6.57 12.63
C HIS A 116 16.39 5.89 12.15
N ILE A 117 15.24 6.53 12.25
CA ILE A 117 13.95 5.95 11.84
C ILE A 117 13.13 6.89 10.97
N TYR A 118 13.61 8.11 10.76
CA TYR A 118 12.91 9.08 9.94
C TYR A 118 13.04 8.68 8.47
N THR A 119 11.89 8.40 7.87
CA THR A 119 11.72 8.32 6.43
C THR A 119 11.10 9.62 5.96
N THR A 120 11.50 10.08 4.78
CA THR A 120 10.91 11.25 4.13
C THR A 120 9.39 11.13 4.08
N VAL A 121 8.69 12.21 4.36
CA VAL A 121 7.22 12.24 4.37
C VAL A 121 6.72 12.80 3.04
N ASN A 122 5.79 12.09 2.43
CA ASN A 122 5.07 12.54 1.23
C ASN A 122 3.72 13.13 1.64
N ILE A 123 3.29 14.17 0.94
CA ILE A 123 2.11 14.96 1.23
C ILE A 123 1.16 14.97 0.03
N LEU A 124 -0.14 14.85 0.30
CA LEU A 124 -1.23 15.12 -0.61
C LEU A 124 -1.71 16.57 -0.40
N GLU A 125 -1.69 17.37 -1.46
CA GLU A 125 -2.22 18.75 -1.42
C GLU A 125 -3.76 18.78 -1.40
N LYS A 126 -4.41 17.68 -1.76
CA LYS A 126 -5.85 17.49 -1.65
C LYS A 126 -6.14 16.50 -0.53
N ILE A 127 -7.08 16.85 0.33
CA ILE A 127 -7.45 16.01 1.48
C ILE A 127 -8.47 14.99 1.02
N THR A 128 -8.14 13.71 1.16
CA THR A 128 -8.93 12.54 0.77
C THR A 128 -10.41 12.69 1.19
N GLY A 129 -10.66 12.82 2.50
CA GLY A 129 -12.02 12.91 3.05
C GLY A 129 -12.80 14.17 2.66
N LYS A 130 -12.15 15.20 2.11
CA LYS A 130 -12.83 16.43 1.65
C LYS A 130 -13.19 16.41 0.17
N GLN A 131 -12.74 15.39 -0.57
CA GLN A 131 -13.05 15.25 -1.98
C GLN A 131 -14.51 14.82 -2.19
N ARG A 132 -15.11 15.31 -3.26
CA ARG A 132 -16.47 14.93 -3.68
C ARG A 132 -16.35 13.90 -4.79
N LYS A 133 -16.09 12.66 -4.41
CA LYS A 133 -16.15 11.50 -5.30
C LYS A 133 -17.38 10.66 -4.97
N SER A 134 -17.90 9.99 -5.98
CA SER A 134 -18.94 8.97 -5.88
C SER A 134 -18.34 7.62 -5.51
N ILE A 135 -19.17 6.66 -5.10
CA ILE A 135 -18.71 5.29 -4.83
C ILE A 135 -18.24 4.64 -6.14
N GLU A 136 -18.91 4.95 -7.25
CA GLU A 136 -18.58 4.47 -8.58
C GLU A 136 -17.18 4.91 -9.00
N GLU A 137 -16.85 6.21 -8.88
CA GLU A 137 -15.50 6.73 -9.16
C GLU A 137 -14.42 6.09 -8.28
N LEU A 138 -14.70 5.90 -6.98
CA LEU A 138 -13.77 5.23 -6.06
C LEU A 138 -13.60 3.74 -6.40
N THR A 139 -14.64 3.10 -6.93
CA THR A 139 -14.61 1.69 -7.33
C THR A 139 -13.94 1.52 -8.69
N GLU A 140 -14.00 2.50 -9.59
CA GLU A 140 -13.24 2.50 -10.84
C GLU A 140 -11.74 2.74 -10.61
N GLU A 141 -11.39 3.59 -9.64
CA GLU A 141 -10.00 3.77 -9.20
C GLU A 141 -9.43 2.53 -8.49
N PHE A 142 -10.31 1.67 -7.95
CA PHE A 142 -9.99 0.38 -7.37
C PHE A 142 -9.96 -0.68 -8.48
N GLU A 143 -8.79 -1.20 -8.91
CA GLU A 143 -8.76 -2.29 -9.90
C GLU A 143 -9.39 -3.58 -9.32
N PRO A 144 -10.64 -3.95 -9.67
CA PRO A 144 -11.31 -5.12 -9.10
C PRO A 144 -10.87 -6.41 -9.80
N THR A 145 -10.08 -6.32 -10.88
CA THR A 145 -9.70 -7.46 -11.72
C THR A 145 -8.42 -8.14 -11.24
N ASN A 146 -7.70 -7.52 -10.30
CA ASN A 146 -6.39 -7.96 -9.85
C ASN A 146 -6.44 -8.35 -8.36
N PHE A 147 -7.31 -9.30 -8.00
CA PHE A 147 -7.40 -9.85 -6.62
C PHE A 147 -6.08 -10.50 -6.14
N ASP A 148 -5.13 -10.75 -7.05
CA ASP A 148 -3.76 -11.17 -6.73
C ASP A 148 -2.88 -9.99 -6.27
N ARG A 149 -3.26 -8.74 -6.58
CA ARG A 149 -2.70 -7.50 -6.00
C ARG A 149 -3.63 -7.01 -4.89
N LEU A 150 -3.39 -7.56 -3.71
CA LEU A 150 -4.07 -7.21 -2.47
C LEU A 150 -3.81 -5.74 -2.09
N GLY A 151 -4.78 -4.87 -2.34
CA GLY A 151 -4.84 -3.55 -1.72
C GLY A 151 -5.87 -2.60 -2.31
N LEU A 152 -6.40 -1.69 -1.47
CA LEU A 152 -7.00 -0.45 -1.98
C LEU A 152 -5.85 0.38 -2.58
N PRO A 153 -5.87 0.74 -3.87
CA PRO A 153 -4.74 1.44 -4.47
C PRO A 153 -4.50 2.75 -3.71
N PRO A 154 -3.22 3.16 -3.56
CA PRO A 154 -2.93 4.50 -3.09
C PRO A 154 -3.64 5.48 -4.01
N ILE A 155 -4.30 6.47 -3.42
CA ILE A 155 -5.04 7.51 -4.15
C ILE A 155 -4.10 8.07 -5.23
N ALA A 156 -4.57 8.10 -6.47
CA ALA A 156 -3.85 8.56 -7.66
C ALA A 156 -3.63 10.09 -7.65
N GLU A 157 -3.12 10.61 -6.53
CA GLU A 157 -2.82 12.00 -6.33
C GLU A 157 -1.33 12.26 -6.35
N ASN A 158 -0.98 13.41 -6.92
CA ASN A 158 0.40 13.88 -6.96
C ASN A 158 0.91 14.05 -5.52
N ARG A 159 1.92 13.25 -5.18
CA ARG A 159 2.65 13.32 -3.92
C ARG A 159 3.72 14.39 -4.04
N VAL A 160 3.80 15.27 -3.05
CA VAL A 160 4.86 16.28 -2.94
C VAL A 160 5.68 16.04 -1.67
N SER A 161 6.96 16.43 -1.69
CA SER A 161 7.81 16.30 -0.51
C SER A 161 7.28 17.15 0.65
N GLY A 162 7.22 16.56 1.84
CA GLY A 162 6.80 17.26 3.05
C GLY A 162 7.71 18.44 3.38
N LEU A 163 9.02 18.29 3.18
CA LEU A 163 9.98 19.37 3.41
C LEU A 163 9.80 20.52 2.42
N GLU A 164 9.51 20.22 1.15
CA GLU A 164 9.22 21.25 0.14
C GLU A 164 7.92 21.99 0.45
N THR A 165 6.90 21.26 0.91
CA THR A 165 5.60 21.82 1.31
C THR A 165 5.74 22.80 2.46
N VAL A 166 6.52 22.46 3.49
CA VAL A 166 6.77 23.36 4.64
C VAL A 166 7.58 24.60 4.24
N LYS A 167 8.46 24.49 3.22
CA LYS A 167 9.17 25.65 2.66
C LYS A 167 8.22 26.56 1.85
N LYS A 168 7.28 25.96 1.12
CA LYS A 168 6.31 26.64 0.24
C LYS A 168 5.26 27.44 1.01
N TYR A 169 4.73 26.91 2.12
CA TYR A 169 3.65 27.53 2.88
C TYR A 169 4.10 28.00 4.26
N ASP A 170 3.83 29.26 4.60
CA ASP A 170 4.19 29.80 5.92
C ASP A 170 3.28 29.29 7.05
N LYS A 171 2.04 28.92 6.75
CA LYS A 171 1.06 28.42 7.73
C LYS A 171 0.44 27.13 7.20
N LEU A 172 0.82 26.01 7.80
CA LEU A 172 0.46 24.67 7.34
C LEU A 172 -0.29 23.92 8.42
N MET A 173 -1.41 23.29 8.05
CA MET A 173 -2.13 22.32 8.87
C MET A 173 -1.95 20.93 8.25
N VAL A 174 -1.15 20.11 8.92
CA VAL A 174 -0.80 18.75 8.48
C VAL A 174 -1.78 17.76 9.08
N LEU A 175 -2.65 17.23 8.23
CA LEU A 175 -3.63 16.20 8.53
C LEU A 175 -3.06 14.81 8.24
N GLY A 176 -3.71 13.79 8.78
CA GLY A 176 -3.41 12.40 8.43
C GLY A 176 -4.05 11.42 9.40
N LYS A 177 -4.04 10.15 9.02
CA LYS A 177 -4.56 9.02 9.80
C LYS A 177 -3.82 8.87 11.15
N PRO A 178 -4.42 8.18 12.15
CA PRO A 178 -3.67 7.73 13.33
C PRO A 178 -2.41 6.97 12.90
N GLY A 179 -1.26 7.28 13.50
CA GLY A 179 0.00 6.59 13.18
C GLY A 179 0.71 7.02 11.89
N ALA A 180 0.17 7.95 11.10
CA ALA A 180 0.79 8.44 9.86
C ALA A 180 2.11 9.24 10.03
N GLY A 181 2.69 9.31 11.24
CA GLY A 181 3.97 9.99 11.46
C GLY A 181 3.94 11.52 11.65
N LYS A 182 2.77 12.15 11.82
CA LYS A 182 2.64 13.60 12.05
C LYS A 182 3.56 14.17 13.15
N THR A 183 3.53 13.60 14.35
CA THR A 183 4.42 14.00 15.45
C THR A 183 5.89 13.81 15.10
N THR A 184 6.22 12.70 14.42
CA THR A 184 7.59 12.40 13.96
C THR A 184 8.06 13.45 12.96
N PHE A 185 7.21 13.85 12.02
CA PHE A 185 7.48 14.90 11.06
C PHE A 185 7.79 16.25 11.75
N LEU A 186 6.97 16.68 12.70
CA LEU A 186 7.22 17.92 13.46
C LEU A 186 8.52 17.87 14.26
N ARG A 187 8.80 16.75 14.93
CA ARG A 187 10.06 16.59 15.67
C ARG A 187 11.26 16.64 14.73
N HIS A 188 11.17 16.01 13.56
CA HIS A 188 12.22 16.06 12.55
C HIS A 188 12.43 17.49 12.03
N LEU A 189 11.37 18.24 11.74
CA LEU A 189 11.47 19.67 11.37
C LEU A 189 12.18 20.50 12.46
N ALA A 190 11.90 20.24 13.73
CA ALA A 190 12.56 20.92 14.84
C ALA A 190 14.07 20.66 14.86
N ILE A 191 14.47 19.39 14.67
CA ILE A 191 15.88 18.97 14.65
C ILE A 191 16.62 19.54 13.42
N GLN A 192 16.01 19.46 12.24
CA GLN A 192 16.55 20.00 10.99
C GLN A 192 16.71 21.53 11.01
N CYS A 193 15.76 22.23 11.65
CA CYS A 193 15.85 23.67 11.84
C CYS A 193 16.96 24.04 12.84
N LEU A 194 17.15 23.21 13.87
CA LEU A 194 18.23 23.38 14.85
C LEU A 194 19.62 23.06 14.26
N SER A 195 19.72 22.13 13.32
CA SER A 195 20.96 21.78 12.62
C SER A 195 21.28 22.71 11.43
N GLU A 196 20.45 23.73 11.19
CA GLU A 196 20.61 24.71 10.11
C GLU A 196 20.44 24.13 8.69
N GLU A 197 19.95 22.90 8.55
CA GLU A 197 19.65 22.25 7.26
C GLU A 197 18.40 22.83 6.60
N ILE A 198 17.43 23.27 7.40
CA ILE A 198 16.26 24.03 6.95
C ILE A 198 16.09 25.28 7.80
N PHE A 199 15.51 26.34 7.21
CA PHE A 199 15.18 27.57 7.95
C PHE A 199 16.33 28.03 8.88
N SER A 200 17.55 28.12 8.33
CA SER A 200 18.80 28.37 9.06
C SER A 200 18.80 29.69 9.85
N ASP A 201 17.80 30.52 9.62
CA ASP A 201 17.60 31.82 10.23
C ASP A 201 16.41 31.84 11.23
N TYR A 202 15.78 30.71 11.57
CA TYR A 202 14.59 30.62 12.44
C TYR A 202 14.82 29.88 13.77
N LEU A 203 14.18 30.31 14.86
CA LEU A 203 14.11 29.49 16.08
C LEU A 203 12.97 28.46 15.99
N PRO A 204 13.24 27.14 16.07
CA PRO A 204 12.17 26.15 16.17
C PRO A 204 11.61 26.08 17.60
N ILE A 205 10.28 26.14 17.73
CA ILE A 205 9.57 25.97 19.00
C ILE A 205 8.57 24.83 18.83
N PHE A 206 8.85 23.69 19.48
CA PHE A 206 7.94 22.53 19.52
C PHE A 206 7.06 22.57 20.77
N LEU A 207 5.75 22.43 20.57
CA LEU A 207 4.73 22.46 21.61
C LEU A 207 3.68 21.38 21.36
N ALA A 208 3.50 20.48 22.33
CA ALA A 208 2.34 19.58 22.34
C ALA A 208 1.13 20.34 22.88
N LEU A 209 0.06 20.42 22.08
CA LEU A 209 -1.13 21.22 22.42
C LEU A 209 -1.90 20.66 23.62
N LYS A 210 -1.83 19.34 23.81
CA LYS A 210 -2.35 18.67 25.00
C LYS A 210 -1.70 19.21 26.29
N ASP A 211 -0.36 19.32 26.32
CA ASP A 211 0.36 19.80 27.49
C ASP A 211 0.01 21.26 27.81
N PHE A 212 -0.22 22.08 26.78
CA PHE A 212 -0.71 23.45 26.93
C PHE A 212 -2.15 23.47 27.51
N ALA A 213 -3.03 22.62 26.99
CA ALA A 213 -4.41 22.53 27.42
C ALA A 213 -4.59 22.02 28.86
N ASP A 214 -3.71 21.11 29.31
CA ASP A 214 -3.75 20.49 30.63
C ASP A 214 -3.16 21.39 31.74
N THR A 215 -2.79 22.64 31.45
CA THR A 215 -2.30 23.59 32.47
C THR A 215 -3.39 24.05 33.43
N ASP A 216 -3.11 24.02 34.74
CA ASP A 216 -4.07 24.41 35.80
C ASP A 216 -4.54 25.88 35.69
N VAL A 217 -3.72 26.73 35.07
CA VAL A 217 -4.00 28.15 34.84
C VAL A 217 -4.12 28.36 33.34
N LYS A 218 -5.23 28.96 32.88
CA LYS A 218 -5.42 29.37 31.48
C LYS A 218 -4.44 30.49 31.11
N LEU A 219 -3.24 30.11 30.72
CA LEU A 219 -2.18 30.99 30.24
C LEU A 219 -2.35 31.24 28.75
N SER A 220 -2.07 32.47 28.30
CA SER A 220 -1.99 32.74 26.86
C SER A 220 -0.92 31.85 26.20
N LEU A 221 -1.09 31.52 24.92
CA LEU A 221 -0.10 30.71 24.19
C LEU A 221 1.30 31.35 24.23
N PHE A 222 1.38 32.68 24.16
CA PHE A 222 2.64 33.42 24.29
C PHE A 222 3.30 33.22 25.66
N ASP A 223 2.53 33.38 26.74
CA ASP A 223 3.08 33.24 28.09
C ASP A 223 3.53 31.82 28.39
N TYR A 224 2.80 30.82 27.87
CA TYR A 224 3.20 29.41 27.98
C TYR A 224 4.53 29.14 27.26
N ILE A 225 4.71 29.67 26.04
CA ILE A 225 5.98 29.56 25.30
C ILE A 225 7.11 30.24 26.09
N CYS A 226 6.88 31.45 26.61
CA CYS A 226 7.88 32.15 27.41
C CYS A 226 8.26 31.39 28.68
N GLN A 227 7.30 30.77 29.38
CA GLN A 227 7.59 29.93 30.55
C GLN A 227 8.44 28.71 30.18
N GLY A 228 8.14 28.05 29.06
CA GLY A 228 8.91 26.91 28.57
C GLY A 228 10.36 27.28 28.23
N LEU A 229 10.59 28.47 27.65
CA LEU A 229 11.92 28.95 27.26
C LEU A 229 12.69 29.61 28.43
N ALA A 230 12.01 30.06 29.48
CA ALA A 230 12.66 30.68 30.65
C ALA A 230 13.65 29.74 31.35
N ASN A 231 13.38 28.43 31.35
CA ASN A 231 14.30 27.41 31.87
C ASN A 231 15.66 27.39 31.15
N ASN A 232 15.70 27.86 29.90
CA ASN A 232 16.91 27.99 29.08
C ASN A 232 17.53 29.40 29.17
N LYS A 233 17.12 30.22 30.16
CA LYS A 233 17.61 31.60 30.34
C LYS A 233 17.32 32.51 29.13
N VAL A 234 16.14 32.33 28.55
CA VAL A 234 15.61 33.20 27.49
C VAL A 234 14.58 34.13 28.10
N GLU A 235 14.77 35.44 27.93
CA GLU A 235 13.89 36.46 28.48
C GLU A 235 12.67 36.68 27.59
N LYS A 236 11.55 37.09 28.20
CA LYS A 236 10.28 37.36 27.48
C LYS A 236 10.44 38.36 26.34
N ASN A 237 11.26 39.39 26.50
CA ASN A 237 11.50 40.41 25.48
C ASN A 237 12.31 39.87 24.30
N GLU A 238 13.27 38.96 24.56
CA GLU A 238 14.02 38.27 23.51
C GLU A 238 13.05 37.42 22.65
N VAL A 239 12.15 36.66 23.29
CA VAL A 239 11.11 35.88 22.60
C VAL A 239 10.19 36.79 21.78
N LEU A 240 9.70 37.89 22.36
CA LEU A 240 8.82 38.83 21.66
C LEU A 240 9.50 39.39 20.40
N SER A 241 10.78 39.78 20.51
CA SER A 241 11.55 40.33 19.40
C SER A 241 11.67 39.35 18.24
N LEU A 242 11.87 38.06 18.52
CA LEU A 242 11.91 37.02 17.49
C LEU A 242 10.55 36.82 16.78
N PHE A 243 9.45 36.81 17.55
CA PHE A 243 8.11 36.69 16.98
C PHE A 243 7.72 37.92 16.15
N GLU A 244 8.01 39.13 16.62
CA GLU A 244 7.77 40.38 15.87
C GLU A 244 8.62 40.45 14.60
N ALA A 245 9.84 39.91 14.62
CA ALA A 245 10.71 39.81 13.46
C ALA A 245 10.33 38.67 12.49
N GLY A 246 9.39 37.79 12.84
CA GLY A 246 8.99 36.65 12.01
C GLY A 246 9.98 35.48 12.01
N ARG A 247 10.97 35.47 12.93
CA ARG A 247 12.10 34.51 12.91
C ARG A 247 11.86 33.29 13.79
N VAL A 248 10.61 32.80 13.79
CA VAL A 248 10.16 31.64 14.58
C VAL A 248 9.44 30.64 13.69
N LEU A 249 9.83 29.37 13.82
CA LEU A 249 9.10 28.22 13.31
C LEU A 249 8.33 27.58 14.47
N LEU A 250 7.03 27.83 14.56
CA LEU A 250 6.17 27.30 15.62
C LEU A 250 5.55 25.98 15.18
N LEU A 251 5.87 24.90 15.89
CA LEU A 251 5.45 23.53 15.63
C LEU A 251 4.45 23.10 16.72
N LEU A 252 3.17 23.03 16.36
CA LEU A 252 2.06 22.75 17.25
C LEU A 252 1.55 21.33 17.01
N ASP A 253 1.81 20.42 17.96
CA ASP A 253 1.49 19.00 17.79
C ASP A 253 0.18 18.61 18.49
N GLY A 254 -0.68 17.89 17.77
CA GLY A 254 -1.79 17.12 18.32
C GLY A 254 -3.01 17.94 18.73
N LEU A 255 -3.58 18.74 17.83
CA LEU A 255 -4.82 19.47 18.12
C LEU A 255 -5.98 18.53 18.48
N ASP A 256 -6.05 17.35 17.85
CA ASP A 256 -7.03 16.30 18.14
C ASP A 256 -6.81 15.57 19.48
N GLU A 257 -5.72 15.86 20.19
CA GLU A 257 -5.41 15.30 21.50
C GLU A 257 -5.86 16.22 22.65
N VAL A 258 -6.35 17.42 22.33
CA VAL A 258 -6.91 18.39 23.29
C VAL A 258 -8.29 17.93 23.75
N GLN A 259 -8.54 17.98 25.06
CA GLN A 259 -9.83 17.63 25.64
C GLN A 259 -10.93 18.59 25.14
N GLN A 260 -12.15 18.06 24.93
CA GLN A 260 -13.27 18.82 24.37
C GLN A 260 -13.58 20.13 25.12
N GLN A 261 -13.38 20.13 26.45
CA GLN A 261 -13.61 21.29 27.31
C GLN A 261 -12.62 22.46 27.05
N ALA A 262 -11.40 22.14 26.60
CA ALA A 262 -10.34 23.10 26.29
C ALA A 262 -10.25 23.43 24.79
N ASP A 263 -10.90 22.65 23.92
CA ASP A 263 -10.84 22.76 22.46
C ASP A 263 -11.08 24.18 21.92
N ASN A 264 -12.19 24.82 22.35
CA ASN A 264 -12.55 26.17 21.92
C ASN A 264 -11.54 27.23 22.39
N TYR A 265 -10.94 27.02 23.56
CA TYR A 265 -9.93 27.92 24.11
C TYR A 265 -8.63 27.82 23.31
N VAL A 266 -8.12 26.60 23.13
CA VAL A 266 -6.88 26.35 22.38
C VAL A 266 -7.01 26.81 20.92
N SER A 267 -8.13 26.49 20.26
CA SER A 267 -8.39 26.93 18.88
C SER A 267 -8.42 28.46 18.75
N ARG A 268 -8.99 29.16 19.73
CA ARG A 268 -8.99 30.63 19.75
C ARG A 268 -7.58 31.19 19.95
N GLU A 269 -6.83 30.66 20.92
CA GLU A 269 -5.45 31.08 21.17
C GLU A 269 -4.56 30.90 19.94
N ILE A 270 -4.64 29.76 19.25
CA ILE A 270 -3.89 29.51 18.00
C ILE A 270 -4.27 30.54 16.94
N ARG A 271 -5.57 30.81 16.76
CA ARG A 271 -6.05 31.78 15.77
C ARG A 271 -5.54 33.18 16.08
N ASP A 272 -5.77 33.67 17.29
CA ASP A 272 -5.40 35.02 17.71
C ASP A 272 -3.87 35.19 17.65
N PHE A 273 -3.11 34.17 18.06
CA PHE A 273 -1.65 34.17 18.00
C PHE A 273 -1.12 34.18 16.57
N SER A 274 -1.69 33.37 15.67
CA SER A 274 -1.31 33.32 14.26
C SER A 274 -1.66 34.59 13.47
N GLN A 275 -2.64 35.36 13.95
CA GLN A 275 -2.99 36.68 13.43
C GLN A 275 -2.03 37.75 13.97
N ARG A 276 -1.72 37.71 15.26
CA ARG A 276 -0.78 38.65 15.90
C ARG A 276 0.63 38.55 15.32
N PHE A 277 1.12 37.34 15.09
CA PHE A 277 2.47 37.08 14.58
C PHE A 277 2.41 36.52 13.15
N SER A 278 1.85 37.32 12.24
CA SER A 278 1.53 36.88 10.88
C SER A 278 2.73 36.45 10.03
N ASN A 279 3.93 36.98 10.34
CA ASN A 279 5.17 36.74 9.61
C ASN A 279 5.94 35.51 10.12
N CYS A 280 5.49 34.86 11.20
CA CYS A 280 6.09 33.62 11.67
C CYS A 280 5.58 32.43 10.86
N ARG A 281 6.37 31.35 10.85
CA ARG A 281 5.99 30.08 10.25
C ARG A 281 5.28 29.20 11.26
N PHE A 282 4.19 28.56 10.86
CA PHE A 282 3.37 27.67 11.68
C PHE A 282 3.19 26.32 11.00
N VAL A 283 3.43 25.25 11.74
CA VAL A 283 3.04 23.89 11.34
C VAL A 283 2.20 23.30 12.46
N LEU A 284 0.94 23.04 12.18
CA LEU A 284 -0.05 22.49 13.12
C LEU A 284 -0.41 21.07 12.68
N THR A 285 -0.45 20.10 13.61
CA THR A 285 -0.92 18.74 13.28
C THR A 285 -2.28 18.44 13.88
N CYS A 286 -3.08 17.67 13.13
CA CYS A 286 -4.37 17.15 13.59
C CYS A 286 -4.66 15.80 12.90
N ARG A 287 -5.46 14.94 13.52
CA ARG A 287 -6.01 13.75 12.82
C ARG A 287 -7.02 14.21 11.77
N ILE A 288 -7.04 13.54 10.60
CA ILE A 288 -8.00 13.84 9.52
C ILE A 288 -9.46 13.63 9.95
N ALA A 289 -9.68 12.63 10.80
CA ALA A 289 -10.96 12.24 11.37
C ALA A 289 -11.42 13.10 12.56
N ALA A 290 -10.61 14.07 12.97
CA ALA A 290 -10.97 14.95 14.07
C ALA A 290 -12.10 15.92 13.66
N LYS A 291 -12.62 16.66 14.63
CA LYS A 291 -13.55 17.77 14.38
C LYS A 291 -13.01 18.69 13.27
N GLU A 292 -13.88 19.14 12.37
CA GLU A 292 -13.48 20.12 11.35
C GLU A 292 -13.04 21.43 12.02
N TYR A 293 -11.75 21.72 11.92
CA TYR A 293 -11.18 23.00 12.33
C TYR A 293 -11.03 23.87 11.09
N THR A 294 -11.59 25.08 11.13
CA THR A 294 -11.38 26.06 10.07
C THR A 294 -10.42 27.14 10.55
N PHE A 295 -9.19 27.10 10.05
CA PHE A 295 -8.20 28.15 10.19
C PHE A 295 -8.00 28.81 8.82
N GLU A 296 -8.71 29.90 8.54
CA GLU A 296 -8.78 30.54 7.20
C GLU A 296 -7.42 30.86 6.56
N ASN A 297 -6.39 31.09 7.38
CA ASN A 297 -5.04 31.45 6.93
C ASN A 297 -4.07 30.27 6.84
N PHE A 298 -4.51 29.04 7.09
CA PHE A 298 -3.68 27.84 7.02
C PHE A 298 -3.99 27.07 5.74
N THR A 299 -2.94 26.66 5.04
CA THR A 299 -3.05 25.65 4.00
C THR A 299 -3.18 24.29 4.68
N GLU A 300 -4.22 23.55 4.38
CA GLU A 300 -4.35 22.18 4.87
C GLU A 300 -3.76 21.19 3.87
N VAL A 301 -3.05 20.19 4.37
CA VAL A 301 -2.47 19.12 3.57
C VAL A 301 -2.58 17.79 4.32
N GLU A 302 -2.52 16.67 3.62
CA GLU A 302 -2.61 15.33 4.23
C GLU A 302 -1.29 14.56 4.06
N ILE A 303 -0.80 13.88 5.11
CA ILE A 303 0.33 12.94 4.97
C ILE A 303 -0.15 11.70 4.21
N ALA A 304 0.56 11.39 3.11
CA ALA A 304 0.34 10.19 2.33
C ALA A 304 0.87 8.93 3.04
N ASP A 305 0.26 7.78 2.77
CA ASP A 305 0.79 6.47 3.14
C ASP A 305 2.14 6.22 2.43
N PHE A 306 3.02 5.40 3.02
CA PHE A 306 4.32 5.09 2.43
C PHE A 306 4.19 4.41 1.06
N ASP A 307 5.03 4.82 0.12
CA ASP A 307 5.32 4.06 -1.10
C ASP A 307 6.43 3.02 -0.86
N GLN A 308 6.74 2.25 -1.91
CA GLN A 308 7.73 1.19 -1.85
C GLN A 308 9.13 1.66 -1.43
N GLU A 309 9.56 2.83 -1.92
CA GLU A 309 10.86 3.40 -1.59
C GLU A 309 10.92 3.85 -0.13
N GLN A 310 9.83 4.44 0.37
CA GLN A 310 9.69 4.83 1.77
C GLN A 310 9.66 3.62 2.71
N ILE A 311 8.97 2.54 2.34
CA ILE A 311 8.96 1.28 3.10
C ILE A 311 10.38 0.71 3.19
N GLN A 312 11.07 0.60 2.05
CA GLN A 312 12.44 0.09 2.00
C GLN A 312 13.38 0.94 2.87
N SER A 313 13.34 2.27 2.70
CA SER A 313 14.15 3.21 3.48
C SER A 313 13.88 3.08 4.98
N PHE A 314 12.61 2.91 5.38
CA PHE A 314 12.25 2.73 6.78
C PHE A 314 12.84 1.43 7.36
N VAL A 315 12.69 0.33 6.64
CA VAL A 315 13.20 -1.00 7.05
C VAL A 315 14.73 -0.98 7.18
N GLU A 316 15.41 -0.44 6.18
CA GLU A 316 16.87 -0.31 6.17
C GLU A 316 17.34 0.52 7.38
N ASN A 317 16.74 1.68 7.61
CA ASN A 317 17.07 2.56 8.73
C ASN A 317 16.80 1.90 10.09
N TRP A 318 15.64 1.22 10.23
CA TRP A 318 15.25 0.53 11.46
C TRP A 318 16.26 -0.55 11.88
N PHE A 319 16.71 -1.35 10.92
CA PHE A 319 17.62 -2.47 11.18
C PHE A 319 19.11 -2.12 11.05
N ALA A 320 19.46 -0.96 10.46
CA ALA A 320 20.86 -0.52 10.26
C ALA A 320 21.67 -0.49 11.56
N ALA A 321 21.08 -0.01 12.65
CA ALA A 321 21.75 0.09 13.95
C ALA A 321 21.87 -1.26 14.70
N LYS A 322 21.22 -2.32 14.19
CA LYS A 322 21.08 -3.61 14.90
C LYS A 322 21.71 -4.76 14.15
N ASN A 323 21.26 -5.04 12.92
CA ASN A 323 21.72 -6.17 12.11
C ASN A 323 21.27 -6.04 10.64
N SER A 324 22.20 -5.81 9.71
CA SER A 324 21.90 -5.68 8.28
C SER A 324 21.30 -6.95 7.65
N ASN A 325 21.57 -8.13 8.20
CA ASN A 325 20.96 -9.38 7.71
C ASN A 325 19.47 -9.46 8.05
N LEU A 326 19.02 -8.86 9.16
CA LEU A 326 17.58 -8.80 9.48
C LEU A 326 16.83 -7.92 8.50
N SER A 327 17.44 -6.80 8.07
CA SER A 327 16.86 -5.91 7.06
C SER A 327 16.56 -6.65 5.75
N LYS A 328 17.52 -7.44 5.26
CA LYS A 328 17.37 -8.21 4.01
C LYS A 328 16.28 -9.27 4.13
N ARG A 329 16.32 -10.07 5.21
CA ARG A 329 15.32 -11.12 5.45
C ARG A 329 13.91 -10.55 5.62
N PHE A 330 13.77 -9.41 6.31
CA PHE A 330 12.49 -8.72 6.44
C PHE A 330 11.97 -8.28 5.07
N ALA A 331 12.81 -7.66 4.24
CA ALA A 331 12.43 -7.19 2.91
C ALA A 331 12.04 -8.34 1.98
N GLU A 332 12.82 -9.44 1.98
CA GLU A 332 12.52 -10.67 1.24
C GLU A 332 11.14 -11.23 1.63
N GLN A 333 10.90 -11.44 2.93
CA GLN A 333 9.61 -11.97 3.39
C GLN A 333 8.44 -11.02 3.14
N LEU A 334 8.66 -9.71 3.20
CA LEU A 334 7.61 -8.74 2.89
C LEU A 334 7.21 -8.80 1.41
N GLN A 335 8.19 -9.00 0.50
CA GLN A 335 7.94 -9.18 -0.93
C GLN A 335 7.23 -10.51 -1.24
N GLU A 336 7.59 -11.58 -0.52
CA GLU A 336 6.95 -12.89 -0.63
C GLU A 336 5.51 -12.91 -0.12
N ASN A 337 5.10 -11.91 0.67
CA ASN A 337 3.78 -11.86 1.31
C ASN A 337 3.04 -10.55 0.99
N PRO A 338 2.36 -10.46 -0.18
CA PRO A 338 1.62 -9.26 -0.60
C PRO A 338 0.60 -8.75 0.43
N SER A 339 -0.11 -9.64 1.13
CA SER A 339 -1.07 -9.24 2.18
C SER A 339 -0.39 -8.56 3.39
N ILE A 340 0.86 -8.91 3.69
CA ILE A 340 1.64 -8.27 4.77
C ILE A 340 2.24 -6.96 4.25
N TYR A 341 2.68 -6.95 2.98
CA TYR A 341 3.16 -5.75 2.31
C TYR A 341 2.13 -4.62 2.31
N GLU A 342 0.84 -4.90 2.10
CA GLU A 342 -0.23 -3.88 2.14
C GLU A 342 -0.24 -3.13 3.48
N LEU A 343 -0.03 -3.83 4.60
CA LEU A 343 0.03 -3.21 5.92
C LEU A 343 1.25 -2.30 6.07
N ALA A 344 2.37 -2.61 5.41
CA ALA A 344 3.61 -1.86 5.54
C ALA A 344 3.51 -0.41 5.00
N SER A 345 2.50 -0.08 4.18
CA SER A 345 2.29 1.30 3.73
C SER A 345 1.92 2.25 4.87
N SER A 346 1.37 1.73 5.97
CA SER A 346 1.07 2.51 7.16
C SER A 346 2.28 2.54 8.11
N PRO A 347 2.87 3.70 8.42
CA PRO A 347 4.09 3.77 9.24
C PRO A 347 3.96 3.08 10.61
N ILE A 348 2.77 3.12 11.22
CA ILE A 348 2.53 2.44 12.50
C ILE A 348 2.46 0.92 12.36
N LEU A 349 1.86 0.42 11.29
CA LEU A 349 1.79 -1.01 11.01
C LEU A 349 3.17 -1.54 10.61
N LEU A 350 3.92 -0.80 9.80
CA LEU A 350 5.32 -1.14 9.51
C LEU A 350 6.16 -1.18 10.77
N THR A 351 5.99 -0.22 11.68
CA THR A 351 6.69 -0.26 12.98
C THR A 351 6.30 -1.50 13.80
N LEU A 352 5.03 -1.91 13.78
CA LEU A 352 4.57 -3.14 14.44
C LEU A 352 5.23 -4.38 13.81
N LEU A 353 5.24 -4.46 12.48
CA LEU A 353 5.91 -5.54 11.76
C LEU A 353 7.40 -5.62 12.12
N CYS A 354 8.09 -4.48 12.14
CA CYS A 354 9.50 -4.43 12.52
C CYS A 354 9.75 -4.87 13.96
N ILE A 355 8.88 -4.47 14.91
CA ILE A 355 9.00 -4.90 16.32
C ILE A 355 8.77 -6.40 16.47
N GLU A 356 7.72 -6.94 15.84
CA GLU A 356 7.41 -8.38 15.91
C GLU A 356 8.53 -9.23 15.28
N PHE A 357 9.11 -8.74 14.18
CA PHE A 357 10.19 -9.41 13.48
C PHE A 357 11.53 -9.32 14.24
N GLU A 358 11.77 -8.24 14.99
CA GLU A 358 13.04 -8.01 15.69
C GLU A 358 13.34 -9.11 16.72
N ASP A 359 12.33 -9.56 17.45
CA ASP A 359 12.50 -10.56 18.51
C ASP A 359 12.69 -11.99 17.96
N ALA A 360 11.98 -12.34 16.90
CA ALA A 360 11.97 -13.71 16.34
C ALA A 360 12.93 -13.90 15.14
N GLY A 361 13.30 -12.82 14.45
CA GLY A 361 14.00 -12.87 13.17
C GLY A 361 13.18 -13.50 12.04
N ASP A 362 11.85 -13.53 12.21
CA ASP A 362 10.86 -14.13 11.32
C ASP A 362 9.46 -13.55 11.64
N PHE A 363 8.53 -13.59 10.68
CA PHE A 363 7.13 -13.27 10.97
C PHE A 363 6.43 -14.40 11.74
N PRO A 364 5.28 -14.15 12.41
CA PRO A 364 4.45 -15.22 12.94
C PRO A 364 4.13 -16.25 11.86
N LYS A 365 4.02 -17.53 12.27
CA LYS A 365 3.78 -18.66 11.33
C LYS A 365 2.47 -18.53 10.56
N THR A 366 1.54 -17.76 11.09
CA THR A 366 0.14 -17.65 10.67
C THR A 366 -0.21 -16.17 10.51
N ARG A 367 -0.83 -15.81 9.38
CA ARG A 367 -1.15 -14.40 9.05
C ARG A 367 -2.23 -13.85 9.97
N SER A 368 -3.19 -14.68 10.37
CA SER A 368 -4.23 -14.37 11.35
C SER A 368 -3.65 -13.99 12.71
N GLU A 369 -2.54 -14.61 13.14
CA GLU A 369 -1.85 -14.23 14.38
C GLU A 369 -1.24 -12.84 14.26
N LEU A 370 -0.60 -12.54 13.13
CA LEU A 370 -0.05 -11.21 12.88
C LEU A 370 -1.15 -10.14 12.89
N TYR A 371 -2.26 -10.38 12.19
CA TYR A 371 -3.41 -9.47 12.19
C TYR A 371 -4.03 -9.33 13.59
N GLN A 372 -4.14 -10.42 14.35
CA GLN A 372 -4.62 -10.38 15.74
C GLN A 372 -3.73 -9.54 16.64
N ARG A 373 -2.40 -9.65 16.52
CA ARG A 373 -1.45 -8.85 17.31
C ARG A 373 -1.50 -7.37 16.92
N ALA A 374 -1.59 -7.08 15.62
CA ALA A 374 -1.73 -5.72 15.11
C ALA A 374 -3.03 -5.06 15.60
N THR A 375 -4.18 -5.72 15.43
CA THR A 375 -5.49 -5.20 15.86
C THR A 375 -5.54 -5.00 17.37
N ASN A 376 -5.07 -5.96 18.16
CA ASN A 376 -4.98 -5.80 19.62
C ASN A 376 -4.14 -4.58 20.01
N THR A 377 -3.03 -4.34 19.32
CA THR A 377 -2.16 -3.20 19.61
C THR A 377 -2.82 -1.86 19.25
N LEU A 378 -3.47 -1.78 18.10
CA LEU A 378 -4.24 -0.60 17.66
C LEU A 378 -5.42 -0.30 18.61
N LEU A 379 -6.12 -1.34 19.09
CA LEU A 379 -7.30 -1.19 19.94
C LEU A 379 -6.97 -0.90 21.42
N ARG A 380 -5.84 -1.41 21.94
CA ARG A 380 -5.47 -1.29 23.37
C ARG A 380 -4.46 -0.18 23.67
N LYS A 381 -3.38 -0.10 22.90
CA LYS A 381 -2.12 0.50 23.37
C LYS A 381 -1.84 1.88 22.79
N TRP A 382 -2.40 2.21 21.63
CA TRP A 382 -2.04 3.41 20.88
C TRP A 382 -2.36 4.73 21.63
N ASP A 383 -3.62 4.97 21.98
CA ASP A 383 -4.02 6.20 22.68
C ASP A 383 -3.70 6.15 24.19
N ALA A 384 -3.74 4.97 24.81
CA ALA A 384 -3.47 4.79 26.24
C ALA A 384 -2.04 5.19 26.62
N LYS A 385 -1.03 4.87 25.79
CA LYS A 385 0.37 5.25 26.03
C LYS A 385 0.67 6.72 25.85
N ARG A 386 -0.13 7.41 25.03
CA ARG A 386 -0.06 8.87 24.87
C ARG A 386 -0.81 9.62 25.99
N GLY A 387 -1.45 8.88 26.90
CA GLY A 387 -2.26 9.44 27.99
C GLY A 387 -3.41 10.31 27.47
N ILE A 388 -3.89 10.07 26.25
CA ILE A 388 -4.94 10.86 25.60
C ILE A 388 -6.27 10.53 26.28
N LYS A 389 -6.95 11.54 26.82
CA LYS A 389 -8.28 11.40 27.43
C LYS A 389 -9.31 11.98 26.46
N ARG A 390 -10.05 11.12 25.77
CA ARG A 390 -11.24 11.50 25.01
C ARG A 390 -12.50 11.23 25.83
N ASP A 391 -13.50 12.09 25.71
CA ASP A 391 -14.78 12.02 26.42
C ASP A 391 -15.84 11.46 25.46
N ASP A 392 -15.67 10.20 25.04
CA ASP A 392 -16.56 9.57 24.05
C ASP A 392 -17.21 8.30 24.60
N VAL A 393 -18.47 8.07 24.21
CA VAL A 393 -19.27 6.88 24.53
C VAL A 393 -18.55 5.57 24.16
N TYR A 394 -17.77 5.59 23.07
CA TYR A 394 -16.95 4.48 22.58
C TYR A 394 -15.82 4.05 23.54
N LYS A 395 -15.42 4.90 24.49
CA LYS A 395 -14.39 4.58 25.52
C LYS A 395 -14.86 3.51 26.51
N ASN A 396 -16.17 3.39 26.72
CA ASN A 396 -16.74 2.39 27.61
C ASN A 396 -16.77 0.99 26.98
N PHE A 397 -16.48 0.86 25.68
CA PHE A 397 -16.40 -0.44 25.04
C PHE A 397 -15.12 -1.13 25.48
N SER A 398 -15.27 -2.36 25.99
CA SER A 398 -14.12 -3.25 26.13
C SER A 398 -13.49 -3.49 24.75
N VAL A 399 -12.21 -3.83 24.73
CA VAL A 399 -11.49 -4.17 23.48
C VAL A 399 -12.23 -5.24 22.69
N GLN A 400 -12.75 -6.26 23.38
CA GLN A 400 -13.54 -7.32 22.76
C GLN A 400 -14.80 -6.77 22.06
N ARG A 401 -15.50 -5.80 22.66
CA ARG A 401 -16.70 -5.20 22.03
C ARG A 401 -16.34 -4.40 20.80
N LYS A 402 -15.19 -3.71 20.81
CA LYS A 402 -14.68 -2.99 19.65
C LYS A 402 -14.36 -3.96 18.50
N GLU A 403 -13.66 -5.05 18.82
CA GLU A 403 -13.37 -6.13 17.86
C GLU A 403 -14.65 -6.74 17.29
N ASN A 404 -15.59 -7.13 18.15
CA ASN A 404 -16.84 -7.75 17.69
C ASN A 404 -17.69 -6.78 16.85
N LEU A 405 -17.69 -5.47 17.15
CA LEU A 405 -18.34 -4.47 16.29
C LEU A 405 -17.67 -4.43 14.91
N LEU A 406 -16.34 -4.33 14.86
CA LEU A 406 -15.59 -4.29 13.59
C LEU A 406 -15.78 -5.58 12.77
N SER A 407 -15.74 -6.74 13.42
CA SER A 407 -16.06 -8.05 12.85
C SER A 407 -17.47 -8.11 12.26
N HIS A 408 -18.46 -7.64 13.00
CA HIS A 408 -19.84 -7.58 12.52
C HIS A 408 -19.99 -6.68 11.29
N LEU A 409 -19.40 -5.47 11.33
CA LEU A 409 -19.45 -4.54 10.20
C LEU A 409 -18.75 -5.13 8.97
N ALA A 410 -17.57 -5.73 9.17
CA ALA A 410 -16.78 -6.36 8.12
C ALA A 410 -17.58 -7.44 7.39
N LEU A 411 -18.10 -8.44 8.11
CA LEU A 411 -18.87 -9.51 7.48
C LEU A 411 -20.11 -8.97 6.76
N THR A 412 -20.86 -8.07 7.43
CA THR A 412 -22.11 -7.50 6.88
C THR A 412 -21.89 -6.78 5.55
N THR A 413 -20.80 -6.03 5.42
CA THR A 413 -20.50 -5.29 4.19
C THR A 413 -19.82 -6.16 3.14
N PHE A 414 -18.98 -7.11 3.55
CA PHE A 414 -18.32 -8.05 2.64
C PHE A 414 -19.31 -8.99 1.96
N GLU A 415 -20.33 -9.47 2.69
CA GLU A 415 -21.45 -10.27 2.14
C GLU A 415 -22.23 -9.56 1.02
N LYS A 416 -22.25 -8.22 1.04
CA LYS A 416 -22.89 -7.39 0.03
C LYS A 416 -21.98 -7.05 -1.15
N GLY A 417 -20.69 -7.42 -1.07
CA GLY A 417 -19.67 -6.99 -2.03
C GLY A 417 -19.40 -5.48 -1.98
N GLU A 418 -19.66 -4.83 -0.84
CA GLU A 418 -19.47 -3.39 -0.66
C GLU A 418 -18.15 -3.13 0.07
N TYR A 419 -17.20 -2.45 -0.60
CA TYR A 419 -15.91 -2.02 0.01
C TYR A 419 -15.93 -0.54 0.45
N PHE A 420 -16.81 0.25 -0.16
CA PHE A 420 -17.05 1.66 0.17
C PHE A 420 -18.53 1.84 0.56
N TRP A 421 -18.78 2.61 1.61
CA TRP A 421 -20.13 2.79 2.17
C TRP A 421 -20.41 4.25 2.44
N LYS A 422 -21.65 4.67 2.24
CA LYS A 422 -22.08 5.98 2.73
C LYS A 422 -22.10 5.98 4.25
N GLN A 423 -21.76 7.12 4.85
CA GLN A 423 -21.76 7.33 6.30
C GLN A 423 -23.09 6.90 6.94
N GLN A 424 -24.22 7.21 6.31
CA GLN A 424 -25.55 6.84 6.82
C GLN A 424 -25.77 5.33 6.87
N ASP A 425 -25.18 4.56 5.97
CA ASP A 425 -25.40 3.11 5.89
C ASP A 425 -24.55 2.38 6.93
N ILE A 426 -23.29 2.76 7.09
CA ILE A 426 -22.43 2.22 8.15
C ILE A 426 -22.96 2.59 9.55
N GLN A 427 -23.51 3.80 9.73
CA GLN A 427 -24.17 4.21 10.97
C GLN A 427 -25.39 3.33 11.29
N LYS A 428 -26.20 2.94 10.29
CA LYS A 428 -27.31 2.00 10.49
C LYS A 428 -26.81 0.64 10.95
N TYR A 429 -25.72 0.13 10.38
CA TYR A 429 -25.13 -1.14 10.80
C TYR A 429 -24.62 -1.06 12.25
N ILE A 430 -23.89 0.00 12.60
CA ILE A 430 -23.44 0.27 13.98
C ILE A 430 -24.63 0.31 14.94
N ALA A 431 -25.66 1.09 14.61
CA ALA A 431 -26.87 1.20 15.42
C ALA A 431 -27.58 -0.15 15.59
N SER A 432 -27.67 -0.95 14.52
CA SER A 432 -28.30 -2.27 14.56
C SER A 432 -27.54 -3.26 15.44
N TYR A 433 -26.21 -3.19 15.43
CA TYR A 433 -25.36 -4.01 16.29
C TYR A 433 -25.54 -3.65 17.77
N ILE A 434 -25.50 -2.36 18.09
CA ILE A 434 -25.61 -1.87 19.46
C ILE A 434 -26.99 -2.19 20.07
N LYS A 435 -28.07 -2.19 19.28
CA LYS A 435 -29.41 -2.60 19.74
C LYS A 435 -29.46 -3.98 20.37
N ASN A 436 -28.55 -4.87 19.99
CA ASN A 436 -28.53 -6.25 20.45
C ASN A 436 -27.71 -6.43 21.73
N PHE A 437 -27.18 -5.36 22.34
CA PHE A 437 -26.48 -5.46 23.61
C PHE A 437 -27.45 -5.79 24.76
N PRO A 438 -27.09 -6.71 25.66
CA PRO A 438 -27.93 -7.12 26.80
C PRO A 438 -27.98 -6.08 27.94
N GLU A 439 -27.67 -4.82 27.65
CA GLU A 439 -27.54 -3.73 28.63
C GLU A 439 -28.88 -3.00 28.83
N SER A 440 -28.93 -2.12 29.84
CA SER A 440 -30.17 -1.39 30.14
C SER A 440 -30.62 -0.57 28.92
N PRO A 441 -31.94 -0.47 28.64
CA PRO A 441 -32.48 0.28 27.49
C PRO A 441 -31.96 1.72 27.37
N GLN A 442 -31.58 2.33 28.50
CA GLN A 442 -31.09 3.70 28.58
C GLN A 442 -29.67 3.85 28.02
N ILE A 443 -28.79 2.86 28.25
CA ILE A 443 -27.44 2.80 27.66
C ILE A 443 -27.54 2.58 26.14
N VAL A 444 -28.51 1.76 25.72
CA VAL A 444 -28.77 1.48 24.31
C VAL A 444 -29.38 2.70 23.59
N GLU A 445 -30.26 3.47 24.24
CA GLU A 445 -30.78 4.74 23.71
C GLU A 445 -29.69 5.81 23.57
N ASP A 446 -28.82 5.97 24.58
CA ASP A 446 -27.68 6.90 24.54
C ASP A 446 -26.68 6.50 23.42
N LEU A 447 -26.42 5.21 23.23
CA LEU A 447 -25.57 4.70 22.16
C LEU A 447 -26.20 4.80 20.76
N LEU A 448 -27.52 4.71 20.66
CA LEU A 448 -28.27 4.80 19.40
C LEU A 448 -28.36 6.22 18.86
N LEU A 449 -28.38 7.21 19.76
CA LEU A 449 -28.29 8.62 19.40
C LEU A 449 -26.90 8.99 18.86
N ASP A 450 -25.90 8.12 19.02
CA ASP A 450 -24.46 8.40 18.80
C ASP A 450 -23.76 7.42 17.83
N SER A 451 -24.47 6.73 16.92
CA SER A 451 -23.82 5.87 15.91
C SER A 451 -22.80 6.63 15.05
N GLU A 452 -23.04 7.92 14.83
CA GLU A 452 -22.07 8.83 14.22
C GLU A 452 -20.84 9.06 15.09
N ALA A 453 -21.04 9.33 16.38
CA ALA A 453 -19.95 9.51 17.34
C ALA A 453 -19.11 8.23 17.49
N VAL A 454 -19.72 7.04 17.44
CA VAL A 454 -19.01 5.75 17.42
C VAL A 454 -18.16 5.62 16.15
N LEU A 455 -18.73 5.89 14.97
CA LEU A 455 -17.98 5.85 13.71
C LEU A 455 -16.77 6.80 13.73
N LYS A 456 -17.01 8.07 14.09
CA LYS A 456 -15.94 9.08 14.20
C LYS A 456 -14.93 8.70 15.27
N SER A 457 -15.33 8.03 16.35
CA SER A 457 -14.42 7.50 17.37
C SER A 457 -13.52 6.38 16.84
N ILE A 458 -14.06 5.44 16.05
CA ILE A 458 -13.27 4.37 15.42
C ILE A 458 -12.21 4.96 14.49
N GLU A 459 -12.65 5.88 13.63
CA GLU A 459 -11.81 6.61 12.68
C GLU A 459 -10.70 7.37 13.40
N ALA A 460 -11.07 8.15 14.41
CA ALA A 460 -10.16 9.00 15.14
C ALA A 460 -9.22 8.22 16.06
N GLN A 461 -9.61 7.11 16.69
CA GLN A 461 -8.78 6.40 17.69
C GLN A 461 -7.85 5.37 17.06
N HIS A 462 -8.36 4.58 16.11
CA HIS A 462 -7.68 3.37 15.64
C HIS A 462 -7.26 3.44 14.17
N GLY A 463 -7.95 4.26 13.35
CA GLY A 463 -7.68 4.36 11.92
C GLY A 463 -7.99 3.07 11.16
N LEU A 464 -8.84 2.20 11.72
CA LEU A 464 -9.30 0.96 11.09
C LEU A 464 -10.42 1.20 10.08
N LEU A 465 -11.25 2.21 10.34
CA LEU A 465 -12.19 2.77 9.36
C LEU A 465 -11.70 4.18 8.98
N VAL A 466 -11.85 4.57 7.71
CA VAL A 466 -11.39 5.86 7.19
C VAL A 466 -12.39 6.43 6.19
N GLU A 467 -12.54 7.76 6.19
CA GLU A 467 -13.30 8.51 5.19
C GLU A 467 -12.46 8.67 3.90
N ARG A 468 -12.89 8.03 2.80
CA ARG A 468 -12.20 7.99 1.49
C ARG A 468 -12.60 9.12 0.55
N ALA A 469 -13.80 9.63 0.75
CA ALA A 469 -14.34 10.82 0.14
C ALA A 469 -15.42 11.34 1.10
N LYS A 470 -15.92 12.55 0.86
CA LYS A 470 -16.89 13.18 1.75
C LYS A 470 -18.09 12.25 2.01
N GLU A 471 -18.30 11.90 3.27
CA GLU A 471 -19.35 10.99 3.77
C GLU A 471 -19.28 9.57 3.19
N ILE A 472 -18.14 9.14 2.66
CA ILE A 472 -17.90 7.79 2.14
C ILE A 472 -16.75 7.14 2.90
N TYR A 473 -17.04 5.98 3.50
CA TYR A 473 -16.18 5.25 4.41
C TYR A 473 -15.74 3.90 3.82
N SER A 474 -14.61 3.38 4.31
CA SER A 474 -14.10 2.03 4.03
C SER A 474 -13.26 1.54 5.21
N PHE A 475 -12.84 0.28 5.22
CA PHE A 475 -11.67 -0.12 6.02
C PHE A 475 -10.42 0.58 5.49
N SER A 476 -9.45 0.83 6.39
CA SER A 476 -8.17 1.43 5.99
C SER A 476 -7.37 0.56 5.02
N HIS A 477 -7.53 -0.75 5.12
CA HIS A 477 -6.92 -1.76 4.26
C HIS A 477 -7.91 -2.89 4.00
N LEU A 478 -7.83 -3.52 2.82
CA LEU A 478 -8.69 -4.65 2.46
C LEU A 478 -8.42 -5.85 3.38
N THR A 479 -7.16 -6.08 3.70
CA THR A 479 -6.73 -7.13 4.64
C THR A 479 -7.39 -7.04 6.01
N PHE A 480 -7.67 -5.84 6.54
CA PHE A 480 -8.46 -5.71 7.78
C PHE A 480 -9.92 -6.05 7.58
N HIS A 481 -10.52 -5.69 6.44
CA HIS A 481 -11.89 -6.06 6.09
C HIS A 481 -12.03 -7.59 6.04
N GLU A 482 -11.12 -8.26 5.34
CA GLU A 482 -11.07 -9.71 5.19
C GLU A 482 -10.82 -10.42 6.54
N TYR A 483 -9.85 -9.94 7.32
CA TYR A 483 -9.55 -10.47 8.65
C TYR A 483 -10.74 -10.38 9.60
N PHE A 484 -11.38 -9.21 9.69
CA PHE A 484 -12.52 -9.03 10.60
C PHE A 484 -13.74 -9.84 10.13
N ALA A 485 -13.94 -10.01 8.82
CA ALA A 485 -14.98 -10.88 8.26
C ALA A 485 -14.73 -12.36 8.60
N ALA A 486 -13.51 -12.87 8.38
CA ALA A 486 -13.11 -14.22 8.77
C ALA A 486 -13.29 -14.45 10.27
N LYS A 487 -12.87 -13.47 11.09
CA LYS A 487 -13.03 -13.52 12.55
C LYS A 487 -14.50 -13.61 12.98
N GLU A 488 -15.41 -12.83 12.40
CA GLU A 488 -16.84 -12.91 12.71
C GLU A 488 -17.43 -14.29 12.38
N ILE A 489 -17.00 -14.89 11.27
CA ILE A 489 -17.42 -16.23 10.86
C ILE A 489 -16.96 -17.26 11.89
N VAL A 490 -15.68 -17.20 12.29
CA VAL A 490 -15.09 -18.13 13.26
C VAL A 490 -15.72 -17.95 14.65
N ASP A 491 -15.91 -16.71 15.11
CA ASP A 491 -16.47 -16.41 16.44
C ASP A 491 -17.94 -16.85 16.56
N LYS A 492 -18.70 -16.89 15.45
CA LYS A 492 -20.06 -17.43 15.39
C LYS A 492 -20.12 -18.93 15.16
N ALA A 493 -19.08 -19.51 14.56
CA ALA A 493 -19.03 -20.92 14.25
C ALA A 493 -18.93 -21.77 15.52
N ASN A 494 -19.62 -22.90 15.50
CA ASN A 494 -19.36 -24.06 16.32
C ASN A 494 -18.63 -25.10 15.46
N PRO A 495 -17.29 -25.19 15.55
CA PRO A 495 -16.47 -26.03 14.66
C PRO A 495 -16.81 -27.52 14.71
N GLU A 496 -17.46 -27.99 15.78
CA GLU A 496 -17.84 -29.40 15.96
C GLU A 496 -19.19 -29.76 15.29
N ASN A 497 -19.93 -28.77 14.75
CA ASN A 497 -21.25 -28.99 14.17
C ASN A 497 -21.24 -28.92 12.63
N PHE A 498 -21.54 -30.05 11.97
CA PHE A 498 -21.62 -30.15 10.50
C PHE A 498 -22.75 -29.29 9.87
N ASN A 499 -23.72 -28.85 10.68
CA ASN A 499 -24.82 -27.99 10.27
C ASN A 499 -24.67 -26.56 10.78
N ASP A 500 -23.44 -26.13 11.10
CA ASP A 500 -23.20 -24.75 11.49
C ASP A 500 -23.58 -23.79 10.37
N SER A 501 -24.55 -22.92 10.62
CA SER A 501 -25.05 -22.00 9.59
C SER A 501 -23.98 -21.03 9.12
N SER A 502 -23.07 -20.57 9.99
CA SER A 502 -22.10 -19.53 9.65
C SER A 502 -20.98 -20.06 8.76
N LEU A 503 -20.45 -21.25 9.03
CA LEU A 503 -19.49 -21.89 8.12
C LEU A 503 -20.15 -22.25 6.78
N LEU A 504 -21.38 -22.78 6.80
CA LEU A 504 -22.12 -23.11 5.58
C LEU A 504 -22.48 -21.87 4.75
N ASP A 505 -22.65 -20.70 5.37
CA ASP A 505 -22.84 -19.44 4.68
C ASP A 505 -21.58 -19.05 3.91
N LEU A 506 -20.38 -19.20 4.51
CA LEU A 506 -19.11 -18.96 3.81
C LEU A 506 -18.92 -19.90 2.62
N ILE A 507 -19.27 -21.18 2.77
CA ILE A 507 -19.19 -22.19 1.69
C ILE A 507 -19.90 -21.68 0.41
N LYS A 508 -21.02 -20.94 0.49
CA LYS A 508 -21.69 -20.37 -0.70
C LYS A 508 -20.75 -19.55 -1.61
N TYR A 509 -19.68 -18.99 -1.05
CA TYR A 509 -18.72 -18.16 -1.73
C TYR A 509 -17.46 -18.89 -2.24
N THR A 510 -17.40 -20.23 -2.20
CA THR A 510 -16.22 -21.03 -2.62
C THR A 510 -15.72 -20.76 -4.05
N PHE A 511 -16.60 -20.30 -4.95
CA PHE A 511 -16.23 -19.97 -6.34
C PHE A 511 -15.98 -18.48 -6.59
N TYR A 512 -15.98 -17.65 -5.54
CA TYR A 512 -15.85 -16.19 -5.63
C TYR A 512 -14.46 -15.76 -5.18
N LYS A 513 -13.65 -15.27 -6.12
CA LYS A 513 -12.26 -14.89 -5.86
C LYS A 513 -12.09 -13.84 -4.76
N GLN A 514 -13.07 -12.95 -4.62
CA GLN A 514 -13.11 -11.93 -3.58
C GLN A 514 -12.99 -12.52 -2.17
N TRP A 515 -13.46 -13.75 -1.97
CA TRP A 515 -13.50 -14.39 -0.66
C TRP A 515 -12.26 -15.21 -0.34
N ARG A 516 -11.28 -15.27 -1.26
CA ARG A 516 -10.10 -16.13 -1.14
C ARG A 516 -9.41 -15.98 0.22
N GLU A 517 -9.08 -14.75 0.62
CA GLU A 517 -8.39 -14.52 1.89
C GLU A 517 -9.27 -14.78 3.10
N VAL A 518 -10.58 -14.55 3.00
CA VAL A 518 -11.52 -14.92 4.06
C VAL A 518 -11.52 -16.43 4.29
N PHE A 519 -11.48 -17.25 3.23
CA PHE A 519 -11.35 -18.71 3.35
C PHE A 519 -10.04 -19.12 4.02
N LEU A 520 -8.92 -18.54 3.58
CA LEU A 520 -7.59 -18.86 4.13
C LEU A 520 -7.51 -18.48 5.60
N LEU A 521 -7.89 -17.25 5.96
CA LEU A 521 -7.90 -16.78 7.35
C LEU A 521 -8.86 -17.58 8.22
N THR A 522 -10.05 -17.93 7.72
CA THR A 522 -10.99 -18.79 8.45
C THR A 522 -10.38 -20.16 8.72
N SER A 523 -9.76 -20.78 7.71
CA SER A 523 -9.12 -22.10 7.87
C SER A 523 -7.98 -22.09 8.89
N GLU A 524 -7.20 -21.01 8.91
CA GLU A 524 -6.05 -20.81 9.80
C GLU A 524 -6.49 -20.56 11.26
N MET A 525 -7.61 -19.85 11.46
CA MET A 525 -8.16 -19.52 12.77
C MET A 525 -8.95 -20.66 13.44
N LEU A 526 -9.43 -21.64 12.67
CA LEU A 526 -10.18 -22.77 13.20
C LEU A 526 -9.26 -23.73 13.97
N ASN A 527 -9.66 -24.09 15.20
CA ASN A 527 -8.96 -25.10 16.00
C ASN A 527 -8.98 -26.49 15.33
N ASN A 528 -10.01 -26.79 14.54
CA ASN A 528 -10.11 -27.96 13.68
C ASN A 528 -10.91 -27.59 12.42
N ALA A 529 -10.30 -27.73 11.24
CA ALA A 529 -10.90 -27.39 9.95
C ALA A 529 -11.59 -28.58 9.23
N ASP A 530 -11.66 -29.77 9.84
CA ASP A 530 -12.21 -31.00 9.22
C ASP A 530 -13.61 -30.75 8.60
N VAL A 531 -14.56 -30.27 9.40
CA VAL A 531 -15.94 -30.02 8.98
C VAL A 531 -16.01 -28.97 7.88
N PHE A 532 -15.24 -27.90 8.01
CA PHE A 532 -15.22 -26.78 7.08
C PHE A 532 -14.69 -27.21 5.70
N LEU A 533 -13.52 -27.86 5.66
CA LEU A 533 -12.89 -28.28 4.42
C LEU A 533 -13.61 -29.44 3.74
N LEU A 534 -14.23 -30.35 4.50
CA LEU A 534 -15.12 -31.37 3.94
C LEU A 534 -16.39 -30.75 3.33
N SER A 535 -16.93 -29.70 3.95
CA SER A 535 -18.10 -28.98 3.42
C SER A 535 -17.76 -28.25 2.12
N MET A 536 -16.59 -27.60 2.08
CA MET A 536 -16.03 -26.98 0.87
C MET A 536 -15.81 -28.02 -0.24
N LYS A 537 -15.14 -29.15 0.07
CA LYS A 537 -14.92 -30.25 -0.89
C LYS A 537 -16.24 -30.77 -1.46
N ASN A 538 -17.23 -31.03 -0.60
CA ASN A 538 -18.54 -31.52 -1.02
C ASN A 538 -19.26 -30.53 -1.95
N GLN A 539 -19.15 -29.24 -1.69
CA GLN A 539 -19.73 -28.23 -2.59
C GLN A 539 -19.02 -28.21 -3.95
N ILE A 540 -17.68 -28.27 -3.97
CA ILE A 540 -16.88 -28.36 -5.19
C ILE A 540 -17.31 -29.57 -6.03
N ASP A 541 -17.39 -30.74 -5.40
CA ASP A 541 -17.77 -31.99 -6.03
C ASP A 541 -19.21 -31.95 -6.58
N ARG A 542 -20.16 -31.43 -5.80
CA ARG A 542 -21.57 -31.29 -6.21
C ARG A 542 -21.73 -30.32 -7.37
N ALA A 543 -20.97 -29.22 -7.40
CA ALA A 543 -21.00 -28.27 -8.50
C ALA A 543 -20.53 -28.95 -9.81
N ALA A 544 -19.51 -29.80 -9.75
CA ALA A 544 -19.03 -30.57 -10.89
C ALA A 544 -19.95 -31.74 -11.28
N SER A 545 -20.70 -32.32 -10.33
CA SER A 545 -21.49 -33.55 -10.55
C SER A 545 -22.56 -33.43 -11.64
N HIS A 546 -23.13 -32.24 -11.83
CA HIS A 546 -24.19 -31.97 -12.81
C HIS A 546 -23.64 -31.57 -14.18
N ASN A 547 -22.33 -31.34 -14.31
CA ASN A 547 -21.70 -30.95 -15.56
C ASN A 547 -21.07 -32.15 -16.26
N ARG A 548 -21.73 -32.61 -17.33
CA ARG A 548 -21.31 -33.77 -18.12
C ARG A 548 -19.87 -33.63 -18.65
N TYR A 549 -19.48 -32.46 -19.15
CA TYR A 549 -18.14 -32.22 -19.72
C TYR A 549 -17.05 -32.35 -18.67
N ILE A 550 -17.25 -31.71 -17.51
CA ILE A 550 -16.31 -31.82 -16.39
C ILE A 550 -16.21 -33.29 -15.94
N GLN A 551 -17.32 -34.02 -15.84
CA GLN A 551 -17.29 -35.44 -15.46
C GLN A 551 -16.57 -36.32 -16.50
N GLU A 552 -16.72 -36.06 -17.80
CA GLU A 552 -16.02 -36.78 -18.86
C GLU A 552 -14.50 -36.53 -18.79
N ILE A 553 -14.08 -35.28 -18.59
CA ILE A 553 -12.65 -34.91 -18.40
C ILE A 553 -12.10 -35.58 -17.13
N LEU A 554 -12.79 -35.50 -16.00
CA LEU A 554 -12.36 -36.12 -14.74
C LEU A 554 -12.26 -37.64 -14.84
N ALA A 555 -13.22 -38.29 -15.52
CA ALA A 555 -13.19 -39.74 -15.74
C ALA A 555 -12.00 -40.16 -16.61
N TRP A 556 -11.73 -39.41 -17.69
CA TRP A 556 -10.58 -39.64 -18.55
C TRP A 556 -9.26 -39.40 -17.81
N ALA A 557 -9.11 -38.29 -17.10
CA ALA A 557 -7.92 -37.97 -16.32
C ALA A 557 -7.67 -39.04 -15.22
N ASN A 558 -8.74 -39.52 -14.58
CA ASN A 558 -8.64 -40.62 -13.62
C ASN A 558 -8.16 -41.92 -14.27
N GLN A 559 -8.70 -42.29 -15.44
CA GLN A 559 -8.22 -43.45 -16.19
C GLN A 559 -6.74 -43.34 -16.53
N LYS A 560 -6.28 -42.17 -16.97
CA LYS A 560 -4.85 -41.90 -17.23
C LYS A 560 -4.01 -42.06 -15.98
N SER A 561 -4.46 -41.52 -14.84
CA SER A 561 -3.74 -41.65 -13.56
C SER A 561 -3.59 -43.10 -13.07
N ILE A 562 -4.48 -44.01 -13.49
CA ILE A 562 -4.41 -45.45 -13.13
C ILE A 562 -3.51 -46.22 -14.11
N GLN A 563 -3.46 -45.80 -15.38
CA GLN A 563 -2.71 -46.50 -16.43
C GLN A 563 -1.21 -46.22 -16.38
N ILE A 564 -0.79 -45.10 -15.78
CA ILE A 564 0.60 -44.65 -15.76
C ILE A 564 1.26 -45.11 -14.47
N SER A 565 2.37 -45.81 -14.61
CA SER A 565 3.22 -46.19 -13.48
C SER A 565 4.12 -45.00 -13.14
N SER A 566 3.70 -44.17 -12.19
CA SER A 566 4.43 -42.99 -11.75
C SER A 566 4.78 -43.00 -10.27
N SER A 567 5.86 -42.31 -9.89
CA SER A 567 6.16 -41.99 -8.50
C SER A 567 5.35 -40.81 -7.94
N HIS A 568 4.74 -40.03 -8.83
CA HIS A 568 3.88 -38.90 -8.47
C HIS A 568 2.53 -39.37 -7.92
N HIS A 569 1.94 -38.57 -7.03
CA HIS A 569 0.65 -38.92 -6.45
C HIS A 569 -0.47 -38.86 -7.52
N PRO A 570 -1.48 -39.77 -7.51
CA PRO A 570 -2.50 -39.82 -8.56
C PRO A 570 -3.28 -38.52 -8.79
N ASN A 571 -3.47 -37.69 -7.76
CA ASN A 571 -4.13 -36.39 -7.91
C ASN A 571 -3.33 -35.40 -8.78
N ALA A 572 -1.99 -35.38 -8.68
CA ALA A 572 -1.11 -34.57 -9.50
C ALA A 572 -1.13 -35.05 -10.95
N ILE A 573 -1.14 -36.38 -11.17
CA ILE A 573 -1.30 -36.95 -12.52
C ILE A 573 -2.64 -36.54 -13.12
N ARG A 574 -3.74 -36.59 -12.35
CA ARG A 574 -5.05 -36.11 -12.81
C ARG A 574 -5.01 -34.62 -13.18
N ALA A 575 -4.41 -33.78 -12.33
CA ALA A 575 -4.23 -32.36 -12.60
C ALA A 575 -3.42 -32.11 -13.88
N PHE A 576 -2.29 -32.80 -14.06
CA PHE A 576 -1.46 -32.75 -15.27
C PHE A 576 -2.28 -33.00 -16.54
N TYR A 577 -3.06 -34.08 -16.57
CA TYR A 577 -3.90 -34.39 -17.74
C TYR A 577 -5.03 -33.39 -17.95
N ILE A 578 -5.63 -32.86 -16.88
CA ILE A 578 -6.62 -31.78 -16.99
C ILE A 578 -5.96 -30.53 -17.59
N CYS A 579 -4.76 -30.14 -17.16
CA CYS A 579 -4.00 -29.04 -17.75
C CYS A 579 -3.73 -29.26 -19.25
N LEU A 580 -3.33 -30.46 -19.65
CA LEU A 580 -3.16 -30.82 -21.07
C LEU A 580 -4.46 -30.72 -21.88
N ALA A 581 -5.57 -31.23 -21.34
CA ALA A 581 -6.88 -31.16 -21.98
C ALA A 581 -7.35 -29.70 -22.16
N VAL A 582 -7.11 -28.85 -21.17
CA VAL A 582 -7.41 -27.42 -21.19
C VAL A 582 -6.55 -26.70 -22.22
N GLY A 583 -5.24 -26.94 -22.22
CA GLY A 583 -4.30 -26.33 -23.18
C GLY A 583 -4.64 -26.66 -24.64
N THR A 584 -4.95 -27.93 -24.92
CA THR A 584 -5.36 -28.39 -26.26
C THR A 584 -6.67 -27.77 -26.74
N CYS A 585 -7.63 -27.49 -25.85
CA CYS A 585 -8.88 -26.82 -26.21
C CYS A 585 -8.69 -25.34 -26.55
N ILE A 586 -7.83 -24.62 -25.82
CA ILE A 586 -7.53 -23.21 -26.13
C ILE A 586 -6.89 -23.10 -27.52
N LEU A 587 -5.96 -24.01 -27.82
CA LEU A 587 -5.27 -24.09 -29.11
C LEU A 587 -6.24 -24.20 -30.29
N ASP A 588 -7.20 -25.10 -30.17
CA ASP A 588 -8.15 -25.43 -31.23
C ASP A 588 -9.26 -24.39 -31.39
N ASN A 589 -9.48 -23.55 -30.38
CA ASN A 589 -10.52 -22.52 -30.42
C ASN A 589 -10.07 -21.30 -31.24
N LYS A 590 -10.49 -21.26 -32.51
CA LYS A 590 -10.20 -20.17 -33.45
C LYS A 590 -10.73 -18.80 -33.01
N ASN A 591 -11.78 -18.77 -32.19
CA ASN A 591 -12.43 -17.54 -31.72
C ASN A 591 -11.89 -17.03 -30.38
N TYR A 592 -10.90 -17.70 -29.79
CA TYR A 592 -10.36 -17.31 -28.49
C TYR A 592 -9.38 -16.13 -28.63
N PRO A 593 -9.66 -14.96 -28.04
CA PRO A 593 -8.72 -13.84 -28.07
C PRO A 593 -7.48 -14.19 -27.25
N PHE A 594 -6.30 -14.12 -27.88
CA PHE A 594 -5.00 -14.44 -27.28
C PHE A 594 -4.58 -13.56 -26.08
N LEU A 595 -5.37 -12.56 -25.70
CA LEU A 595 -5.03 -11.51 -24.75
C LEU A 595 -5.37 -11.83 -23.27
N GLU A 596 -6.03 -12.95 -22.96
CA GLU A 596 -6.36 -13.32 -21.57
C GLU A 596 -5.41 -14.38 -20.99
N HIS A 597 -4.11 -14.05 -20.92
CA HIS A 597 -3.02 -14.88 -20.36
C HIS A 597 -3.32 -15.45 -18.95
N TRP A 598 -4.15 -14.73 -18.17
CA TRP A 598 -4.54 -15.04 -16.79
C TRP A 598 -5.56 -16.18 -16.64
N GLU A 599 -6.13 -16.70 -17.73
CA GLU A 599 -7.12 -17.78 -17.67
C GLU A 599 -6.52 -19.16 -17.40
N PHE A 600 -5.29 -19.39 -17.85
CA PHE A 600 -4.59 -20.68 -17.73
C PHE A 600 -3.84 -20.84 -16.39
N LEU A 601 -3.33 -19.72 -15.85
CA LEU A 601 -2.53 -19.66 -14.62
C LEU A 601 -3.16 -20.42 -13.44
N GLU A 602 -4.49 -20.38 -13.27
CA GLU A 602 -5.16 -21.10 -12.18
C GLU A 602 -4.96 -22.63 -12.21
N MET A 603 -4.83 -23.20 -13.41
CA MET A 603 -4.67 -24.64 -13.63
C MET A 603 -3.23 -25.08 -13.38
N SER A 604 -2.25 -24.32 -13.89
CA SER A 604 -0.83 -24.58 -13.63
C SER A 604 -0.54 -24.46 -12.14
N TYR A 605 -1.06 -23.43 -11.49
CA TYR A 605 -0.90 -23.27 -10.04
C TYR A 605 -1.55 -24.39 -9.22
N LEU A 606 -2.69 -24.93 -9.67
CA LEU A 606 -3.29 -26.10 -9.02
C LEU A 606 -2.37 -27.31 -9.08
N LEU A 607 -1.70 -27.53 -10.21
CA LEU A 607 -0.75 -28.63 -10.37
C LEU A 607 0.51 -28.42 -9.53
N GLU A 608 1.09 -27.23 -9.58
CA GLU A 608 2.25 -26.86 -8.77
C GLU A 608 1.98 -27.04 -7.26
N ALA A 609 0.78 -26.67 -6.81
CA ALA A 609 0.36 -26.88 -5.41
C ALA A 609 0.20 -28.36 -5.04
N LEU A 610 -0.07 -29.24 -6.01
CA LEU A 610 -0.19 -30.69 -5.80
C LEU A 610 1.17 -31.39 -5.87
N ASP A 611 2.02 -31.00 -6.80
CA ASP A 611 3.38 -31.51 -6.95
C ASP A 611 4.31 -30.45 -7.55
N PRO A 612 5.18 -29.82 -6.75
CA PRO A 612 6.07 -28.77 -7.22
C PRO A 612 7.18 -29.29 -8.15
N ASN A 613 7.34 -30.61 -8.29
CA ASN A 613 8.29 -31.19 -9.25
C ASN A 613 7.68 -31.32 -10.66
N ILE A 614 6.40 -30.98 -10.84
CA ILE A 614 5.73 -30.97 -12.13
C ILE A 614 5.41 -29.52 -12.48
N GLU A 615 6.33 -28.86 -13.16
CA GLU A 615 6.12 -27.50 -13.65
C GLU A 615 5.52 -27.54 -15.06
N LEU A 616 4.32 -26.98 -15.21
CA LEU A 616 3.62 -26.82 -16.49
C LEU A 616 3.42 -25.34 -16.78
N ASN A 617 4.40 -24.72 -17.43
CA ASN A 617 4.33 -23.34 -17.87
C ASN A 617 3.78 -23.26 -19.29
N PHE A 618 2.64 -22.58 -19.44
CA PHE A 618 2.08 -22.26 -20.74
C PHE A 618 2.27 -20.77 -20.97
N TYR A 619 3.27 -20.41 -21.78
CA TYR A 619 3.50 -19.03 -22.15
C TYR A 619 2.66 -18.70 -23.38
N ILE A 620 1.73 -17.75 -23.25
CA ILE A 620 1.19 -17.01 -24.39
C ILE A 620 2.07 -15.78 -24.58
N GLY A 621 3.23 -15.96 -25.20
CA GLY A 621 4.17 -14.88 -25.52
C GLY A 621 4.16 -14.59 -27.01
N CYS A 622 3.78 -13.38 -27.44
CA CYS A 622 3.74 -13.03 -28.87
C CYS A 622 5.12 -12.95 -29.56
N ALA A 623 6.22 -13.15 -28.82
CA ALA A 623 7.57 -13.34 -29.35
C ALA A 623 8.01 -14.82 -29.41
N SER A 624 7.24 -15.76 -28.89
CA SER A 624 7.58 -17.20 -28.84
C SER A 624 6.41 -18.11 -29.22
N GLY A 625 5.41 -17.55 -29.93
CA GLY A 625 4.21 -18.29 -30.31
C GLY A 625 3.38 -18.81 -29.13
N PHE A 626 2.26 -19.46 -29.45
CA PHE A 626 1.59 -20.36 -28.51
C PHE A 626 2.42 -21.65 -28.41
N GLY A 627 3.35 -21.66 -27.47
CA GLY A 627 4.11 -22.84 -27.10
C GLY A 627 3.79 -23.29 -25.68
N LEU A 628 3.96 -24.58 -25.41
CA LEU A 628 4.16 -25.07 -24.05
C LEU A 628 5.55 -24.59 -23.61
N GLY A 629 5.67 -23.29 -23.33
CA GLY A 629 6.96 -22.62 -23.13
C GLY A 629 7.75 -23.23 -21.98
N ASN A 630 8.98 -23.66 -22.27
CA ASN A 630 9.99 -24.12 -21.31
C ASN A 630 9.63 -25.30 -20.39
N CYS A 631 8.61 -26.11 -20.66
CA CYS A 631 8.59 -27.45 -20.06
C CYS A 631 9.66 -28.32 -20.72
N ARG A 632 10.91 -28.17 -20.27
CA ARG A 632 11.93 -29.13 -20.65
C ARG A 632 11.53 -30.48 -20.05
N VAL A 633 11.46 -31.46 -20.94
CA VAL A 633 11.36 -32.90 -20.65
C VAL A 633 12.27 -33.34 -19.50
N THR A 634 13.38 -32.62 -19.28
CA THR A 634 14.38 -32.89 -18.24
C THR A 634 13.88 -32.71 -16.80
N GLU A 635 12.78 -32.01 -16.55
CA GLU A 635 12.23 -31.81 -15.19
C GLU A 635 11.19 -32.87 -14.81
N LEU A 636 10.51 -33.46 -15.81
CA LEU A 636 9.62 -34.60 -15.59
C LEU A 636 10.45 -35.87 -15.41
N ILE A 637 10.42 -36.44 -14.20
CA ILE A 637 11.12 -37.70 -13.88
C ILE A 637 10.47 -38.91 -14.60
N ASP A 638 9.23 -38.78 -15.08
CA ASP A 638 8.43 -39.85 -15.69
C ASP A 638 8.37 -39.77 -17.23
N SER A 639 8.87 -40.81 -17.89
CA SER A 639 8.94 -40.90 -19.35
C SER A 639 7.57 -40.92 -20.04
N ASN A 640 6.50 -41.39 -19.38
CA ASN A 640 5.16 -41.40 -19.97
C ASN A 640 4.50 -40.03 -19.93
N LEU A 641 4.67 -39.29 -18.83
CA LEU A 641 4.17 -37.91 -18.73
C LEU A 641 4.92 -37.01 -19.73
N ALA A 642 6.25 -37.16 -19.79
CA ALA A 642 7.09 -36.49 -20.76
C ALA A 642 6.67 -36.79 -22.21
N LEU A 643 6.44 -38.06 -22.56
CA LEU A 643 5.99 -38.44 -23.90
C LEU A 643 4.66 -37.78 -24.27
N ASP A 644 3.66 -37.85 -23.39
CA ASP A 644 2.34 -37.29 -23.65
C ASP A 644 2.40 -35.75 -23.76
N LEU A 645 3.25 -35.09 -22.98
CA LEU A 645 3.49 -33.64 -23.07
C LEU A 645 4.11 -33.25 -24.42
N ASN A 646 5.19 -33.92 -24.84
CA ASN A 646 5.88 -33.63 -26.09
C ASN A 646 4.97 -33.80 -27.31
N LEU A 647 4.16 -34.86 -27.31
CA LEU A 647 3.19 -35.12 -28.38
C LEU A 647 2.13 -34.01 -28.50
N VAL A 648 1.65 -33.50 -27.35
CA VAL A 648 0.73 -32.36 -27.31
C VAL A 648 1.45 -31.07 -27.72
N HIS A 649 2.70 -30.87 -27.30
CA HIS A 649 3.50 -29.70 -27.64
C HIS A 649 3.80 -29.59 -29.13
N ALA A 650 4.30 -30.66 -29.75
CA ALA A 650 4.57 -30.67 -31.18
C ALA A 650 3.30 -30.34 -31.98
N ARG A 651 2.14 -30.88 -31.58
CA ARG A 651 0.86 -30.52 -32.21
C ARG A 651 0.47 -29.06 -31.97
N ALA A 652 0.63 -28.57 -30.75
CA ALA A 652 0.30 -27.20 -30.38
C ALA A 652 1.03 -26.21 -31.29
N GLN A 653 2.34 -26.40 -31.47
CA GLN A 653 3.17 -25.59 -32.35
C GLN A 653 2.71 -25.66 -33.81
N ALA A 654 2.42 -26.85 -34.34
CA ALA A 654 1.92 -26.99 -35.71
C ALA A 654 0.55 -26.31 -35.91
N SER A 655 -0.33 -26.37 -34.89
CA SER A 655 -1.66 -25.76 -34.94
C SER A 655 -1.59 -24.23 -34.87
N LEU A 656 -0.65 -23.70 -34.09
CA LEU A 656 -0.35 -22.26 -34.07
C LEU A 656 0.11 -21.80 -35.45
N LEU A 657 1.05 -22.52 -36.05
CA LEU A 657 1.58 -22.22 -37.38
C LEU A 657 0.44 -22.15 -38.42
N ASP A 658 -0.48 -23.10 -38.42
CA ASP A 658 -1.69 -23.07 -39.27
C ASP A 658 -2.56 -21.82 -39.03
N ARG A 659 -2.75 -21.40 -37.78
CA ARG A 659 -3.54 -20.22 -37.43
C ARG A 659 -2.91 -18.92 -37.91
N ILE A 660 -1.59 -18.79 -37.77
CA ILE A 660 -0.85 -17.63 -38.30
C ILE A 660 -0.97 -17.62 -39.84
N ALA A 661 -0.91 -18.79 -40.50
CA ALA A 661 -0.98 -18.88 -41.96
C ALA A 661 -2.34 -18.43 -42.51
N ASN A 662 -3.40 -18.76 -41.78
CA ASN A 662 -4.78 -18.44 -42.13
C ASN A 662 -5.20 -17.00 -41.76
N ARG A 663 -4.32 -16.20 -41.14
CA ARG A 663 -4.64 -14.87 -40.58
C ARG A 663 -5.83 -14.89 -39.61
N ASP A 664 -6.00 -16.01 -38.91
CA ASP A 664 -6.96 -16.15 -37.80
C ASP A 664 -6.50 -15.32 -36.57
N ILE A 665 -5.32 -14.69 -36.64
CA ILE A 665 -4.69 -13.80 -35.65
C ILE A 665 -4.38 -12.48 -36.37
N GLU A 666 -4.89 -11.34 -35.87
CA GLU A 666 -4.64 -10.02 -36.48
C GLU A 666 -3.18 -9.56 -36.27
N ASN A 667 -2.51 -9.17 -37.35
CA ASN A 667 -1.12 -8.68 -37.37
C ASN A 667 -0.88 -7.43 -36.50
N GLU A 668 -1.90 -6.65 -36.12
CA GLU A 668 -1.74 -5.44 -35.29
C GLU A 668 -1.35 -5.75 -33.83
N ASN A 669 -1.65 -6.96 -33.34
CA ASN A 669 -1.15 -7.45 -32.05
C ASN A 669 0.31 -7.94 -32.14
N PHE A 670 0.81 -8.25 -33.34
CA PHE A 670 2.22 -8.60 -33.54
C PHE A 670 3.13 -7.37 -33.47
N THR A 671 2.72 -6.23 -34.06
CA THR A 671 3.53 -5.00 -34.14
C THR A 671 3.56 -4.17 -32.84
N SER A 672 2.47 -4.16 -32.06
CA SER A 672 2.40 -3.39 -30.81
C SER A 672 3.14 -4.04 -29.63
N ILE A 673 3.39 -5.36 -29.69
CA ILE A 673 4.03 -6.14 -28.62
C ILE A 673 5.56 -6.25 -28.80
N LEU A 674 6.06 -6.19 -30.04
CA LEU A 674 7.50 -6.17 -30.34
C LEU A 674 8.21 -4.88 -29.89
N LEU A 675 7.47 -3.77 -29.69
CA LEU A 675 8.01 -2.53 -29.12
C LEU A 675 8.44 -2.68 -27.66
N TRP A 676 7.86 -3.62 -26.91
CA TRP A 676 8.16 -3.80 -25.47
C TRP A 676 9.53 -4.47 -25.21
N LYS A 677 10.09 -5.19 -26.19
CA LYS A 677 11.44 -5.79 -26.11
C LYS A 677 12.54 -4.86 -26.65
N ALA A 678 12.18 -3.82 -27.39
CA ALA A 678 13.15 -2.90 -28.00
C ALA A 678 13.73 -1.89 -27.00
N ASP A 679 13.09 -1.69 -25.84
CA ASP A 679 13.60 -0.79 -24.80
C ASP A 679 14.70 -1.41 -23.92
N ASP A 680 15.00 -2.72 -24.05
CA ASP A 680 15.97 -3.45 -23.20
C ASP A 680 17.22 -3.99 -23.95
N TYR A 681 17.38 -3.74 -25.25
CA TYR A 681 18.56 -4.15 -26.01
C TYR A 681 19.03 -3.07 -27.00
N ASP A 682 20.30 -2.65 -26.88
CA ASP A 682 21.01 -1.68 -27.72
C ASP A 682 21.25 -2.13 -29.19
N GLU A 683 20.55 -3.16 -29.70
CA GLU A 683 20.74 -3.73 -31.05
C GLU A 683 19.50 -3.56 -31.94
N ALA A 684 18.88 -2.37 -31.92
CA ALA A 684 17.64 -2.11 -32.66
C ALA A 684 17.82 -1.94 -34.19
N GLU A 685 19.02 -1.57 -34.67
CA GLU A 685 19.24 -1.27 -36.11
C GLU A 685 19.46 -2.53 -36.98
N ASP A 686 20.05 -3.61 -36.45
CA ASP A 686 20.30 -4.84 -37.22
C ASP A 686 19.06 -5.76 -37.34
N LEU A 687 18.03 -5.53 -36.53
CA LEU A 687 16.78 -6.31 -36.56
C LEU A 687 15.76 -5.78 -37.57
N GLU A 688 15.86 -4.52 -38.03
CA GLU A 688 14.89 -3.98 -39.01
C GLU A 688 15.03 -4.57 -40.41
N GLU A 689 16.23 -4.99 -40.83
CA GLU A 689 16.46 -5.53 -42.18
C GLU A 689 16.02 -7.00 -42.33
N SER A 690 15.93 -7.78 -41.23
CA SER A 690 15.37 -9.14 -41.23
C SER A 690 13.83 -9.17 -41.09
N ARG A 691 13.24 -8.09 -40.53
CA ARG A 691 11.81 -7.95 -40.21
C ARG A 691 10.89 -7.76 -41.41
N GLU A 692 11.38 -7.28 -42.56
CA GLU A 692 10.54 -7.10 -43.76
C GLU A 692 10.27 -8.40 -44.54
N ASN A 693 11.04 -9.48 -44.31
CA ASN A 693 10.94 -10.70 -45.10
C ASN A 693 10.40 -11.95 -44.35
N HIS A 694 10.47 -12.01 -43.01
CA HIS A 694 10.14 -13.21 -42.24
C HIS A 694 9.32 -12.90 -40.95
N PRO A 695 7.98 -12.92 -40.99
CA PRO A 695 7.12 -12.49 -39.88
C PRO A 695 6.94 -13.50 -38.73
N ILE A 696 7.65 -14.62 -38.72
CA ILE A 696 7.49 -15.70 -37.72
C ILE A 696 8.87 -16.04 -37.16
N ASP A 697 8.99 -16.04 -35.83
CA ASP A 697 10.19 -16.46 -35.12
C ASP A 697 10.42 -17.98 -35.34
N ASP A 698 11.62 -18.37 -35.80
CA ASP A 698 12.06 -19.75 -36.05
C ASP A 698 11.94 -20.66 -34.81
N THR A 699 11.81 -20.05 -33.64
CA THR A 699 11.63 -20.69 -32.34
C THR A 699 10.46 -21.69 -32.32
N ASN A 700 9.31 -21.38 -32.93
CA ASN A 700 8.14 -22.28 -32.91
C ASN A 700 8.38 -23.59 -33.65
N PHE A 701 9.09 -23.53 -34.79
CA PHE A 701 9.42 -24.72 -35.56
C PHE A 701 10.51 -25.54 -34.89
N TYR A 702 11.51 -24.87 -34.29
CA TYR A 702 12.51 -25.55 -33.48
C TYR A 702 11.87 -26.30 -32.31
N GLU A 703 10.96 -25.67 -31.58
CA GLU A 703 10.21 -26.31 -30.48
C GLU A 703 9.34 -27.47 -30.97
N LEU A 704 8.70 -27.34 -32.13
CA LEU A 704 7.94 -28.44 -32.76
C LEU A 704 8.85 -29.64 -33.03
N SER A 705 9.96 -29.42 -33.72
CA SER A 705 10.91 -30.46 -34.13
C SER A 705 11.54 -31.12 -32.91
N ASP A 706 11.98 -30.34 -31.91
CA ASP A 706 12.55 -30.86 -30.67
C ASP A 706 11.54 -31.69 -29.87
N ALA A 707 10.30 -31.21 -29.74
CA ALA A 707 9.24 -31.96 -29.07
C ALA A 707 8.92 -33.28 -29.79
N LEU A 708 8.86 -33.27 -31.13
CA LEU A 708 8.64 -34.49 -31.91
C LEU A 708 9.79 -35.48 -31.74
N TYR A 709 11.04 -35.00 -31.83
CA TYR A 709 12.23 -35.80 -31.62
C TYR A 709 12.27 -36.43 -30.22
N ASN A 710 11.95 -35.66 -29.18
CA ASN A 710 11.84 -36.16 -27.82
C ASN A 710 10.73 -37.22 -27.69
N ALA A 711 9.57 -37.02 -28.31
CA ALA A 711 8.49 -38.01 -28.33
C ALA A 711 8.92 -39.33 -28.99
N MET A 712 9.66 -39.27 -30.12
CA MET A 712 10.19 -40.46 -30.79
C MET A 712 11.15 -41.26 -29.90
N ASN A 713 11.99 -40.57 -29.13
CA ASN A 713 12.95 -41.20 -28.22
C ASN A 713 12.31 -41.78 -26.95
N LEU A 714 11.17 -41.24 -26.53
CA LEU A 714 10.48 -41.66 -25.31
C LEU A 714 9.45 -42.78 -25.55
N THR A 715 8.93 -42.94 -26.78
CA THR A 715 7.90 -43.95 -27.05
C THR A 715 8.45 -45.38 -27.13
N GLU A 716 7.92 -46.27 -26.29
CA GLU A 716 8.17 -47.71 -26.39
C GLU A 716 7.27 -48.41 -27.42
N ASN A 717 6.24 -47.73 -27.92
CA ASN A 717 5.33 -48.28 -28.93
C ASN A 717 5.95 -48.15 -30.32
N GLN A 718 6.32 -49.28 -30.92
CA GLN A 718 6.96 -49.34 -32.24
C GLN A 718 6.08 -48.80 -33.37
N ASP A 719 4.77 -49.05 -33.32
CA ASP A 719 3.83 -48.56 -34.34
C ASP A 719 3.69 -47.04 -34.26
N LEU A 720 3.64 -46.47 -33.05
CA LEU A 720 3.63 -45.02 -32.86
C LEU A 720 4.95 -44.41 -33.33
N CYS A 721 6.09 -44.98 -32.95
CA CYS A 721 7.42 -44.51 -33.36
C CYS A 721 7.53 -44.43 -34.89
N GLN A 722 7.08 -45.47 -35.62
CA GLN A 722 7.09 -45.47 -37.08
C GLN A 722 6.19 -44.38 -37.70
N GLU A 723 5.03 -44.10 -37.12
CA GLU A 723 4.16 -43.02 -37.60
C GLU A 723 4.74 -41.63 -37.28
N LEU A 724 5.43 -41.47 -36.15
CA LEU A 724 6.12 -40.23 -35.81
C LEU A 724 7.32 -39.96 -36.73
N VAL A 725 8.09 -40.99 -37.09
CA VAL A 725 9.19 -40.86 -38.08
C VAL A 725 8.67 -40.38 -39.43
N LYS A 726 7.50 -40.89 -39.88
CA LYS A 726 6.88 -40.39 -41.11
C LYS A 726 6.47 -38.93 -41.02
N LEU A 727 5.97 -38.49 -39.85
CA LEU A 727 5.64 -37.09 -39.63
C LEU A 727 6.88 -36.19 -39.56
N ASP A 728 8.00 -36.70 -39.05
CA ASP A 728 9.30 -36.02 -39.01
C ASP A 728 9.89 -35.85 -40.42
N GLU A 729 9.80 -36.89 -41.27
CA GLU A 729 10.21 -36.84 -42.68
C GLU A 729 9.44 -35.81 -43.53
N GLU A 730 8.27 -35.36 -43.04
CA GLU A 730 7.46 -34.32 -43.69
C GLU A 730 7.85 -32.91 -43.25
N LEU A 731 8.70 -32.76 -42.24
CA LEU A 731 9.19 -31.46 -41.78
C LEU A 731 10.35 -30.97 -42.67
N PRO A 732 10.38 -29.68 -43.05
CA PRO A 732 11.51 -29.08 -43.76
C PRO A 732 12.83 -29.19 -42.99
N GLU A 733 13.92 -29.55 -43.65
CA GLU A 733 15.26 -29.55 -43.05
C GLU A 733 15.82 -28.12 -42.97
N GLY A 734 16.03 -27.60 -41.77
CA GLY A 734 16.79 -26.36 -41.53
C GLY A 734 16.09 -25.05 -41.94
N VAL A 735 15.54 -24.32 -40.96
CA VAL A 735 14.74 -23.10 -41.19
C VAL A 735 15.53 -21.97 -41.89
N TYR A 736 16.82 -21.81 -41.56
CA TYR A 736 17.66 -20.73 -42.08
C TYR A 736 18.15 -20.97 -43.52
N ASP A 737 18.39 -22.24 -43.89
CA ASP A 737 18.97 -22.59 -45.18
C ASP A 737 17.88 -22.83 -46.25
N HIS A 738 16.64 -23.11 -45.83
CA HIS A 738 15.53 -23.53 -46.69
C HIS A 738 14.19 -22.82 -46.39
N TRP A 739 14.22 -21.51 -46.12
CA TRP A 739 13.02 -20.74 -45.72
C TRP A 739 11.82 -20.89 -46.68
N ASP A 740 12.05 -20.93 -47.99
CA ASP A 740 10.95 -21.06 -48.96
C ASP A 740 10.19 -22.39 -48.79
N GLU A 741 10.91 -23.48 -48.51
CA GLU A 741 10.32 -24.80 -48.25
C GLU A 741 9.58 -24.80 -46.90
N TYR A 742 10.19 -24.18 -45.89
CA TYR A 742 9.55 -23.95 -44.60
C TYR A 742 8.25 -23.16 -44.71
N TYR A 743 8.28 -22.04 -45.41
CA TYR A 743 7.12 -21.18 -45.61
C TYR A 743 6.00 -21.87 -46.39
N GLN A 744 6.33 -22.70 -47.38
CA GLN A 744 5.32 -23.49 -48.09
C GLN A 744 4.68 -24.56 -47.20
N TRP A 745 5.48 -25.30 -46.43
CA TRP A 745 4.98 -26.31 -45.50
C TRP A 745 4.11 -25.67 -44.41
N TYR A 746 4.63 -24.62 -43.79
CA TYR A 746 3.95 -23.80 -42.80
C TYR A 746 2.57 -23.36 -43.28
N LYS A 747 2.48 -22.88 -44.53
CA LYS A 747 1.26 -22.30 -45.08
C LYS A 747 0.24 -23.33 -45.56
N ASN A 748 0.70 -24.46 -46.08
CA ASN A 748 -0.18 -25.39 -46.80
C ASN A 748 -0.39 -26.71 -46.05
N ASP A 749 0.56 -27.14 -45.23
CA ASP A 749 0.64 -28.51 -44.70
C ASP A 749 0.56 -28.59 -43.16
N SER A 750 0.92 -27.52 -42.44
CA SER A 750 0.95 -27.47 -40.96
C SER A 750 -0.36 -27.90 -40.28
N GLY A 751 -1.52 -27.44 -40.78
CA GLY A 751 -2.83 -27.84 -40.25
C GLY A 751 -3.17 -29.31 -40.51
N ALA A 752 -2.84 -29.84 -41.69
CA ALA A 752 -3.04 -31.25 -42.01
C ALA A 752 -2.08 -32.16 -41.20
N TRP A 753 -0.86 -31.69 -40.97
CA TRP A 753 0.12 -32.34 -40.11
C TRP A 753 -0.36 -32.40 -38.65
N ALA A 754 -0.81 -31.26 -38.10
CA ALA A 754 -1.32 -31.18 -36.74
C ALA A 754 -2.52 -32.12 -36.51
N ASN A 755 -3.44 -32.21 -37.47
CA ASN A 755 -4.58 -33.13 -37.39
C ASN A 755 -4.17 -34.60 -37.44
N ARG A 756 -3.16 -34.96 -38.24
CA ARG A 756 -2.61 -36.33 -38.26
C ARG A 756 -1.96 -36.68 -36.94
N LEU A 757 -1.13 -35.80 -36.38
CA LEU A 757 -0.56 -36.02 -35.05
C LEU A 757 -1.64 -36.17 -33.97
N ARG A 758 -2.72 -35.37 -34.04
CA ARG A 758 -3.89 -35.52 -33.16
C ARG A 758 -4.53 -36.90 -33.24
N GLU A 759 -4.72 -37.44 -34.44
CA GLU A 759 -5.26 -38.78 -34.63
C GLU A 759 -4.36 -39.87 -34.03
N LEU A 760 -3.05 -39.73 -34.20
CA LEU A 760 -2.06 -40.63 -33.58
C LEU A 760 -2.10 -40.54 -32.05
N ASN A 761 -2.14 -39.32 -31.50
CA ASN A 761 -2.24 -39.05 -30.07
C ASN A 761 -3.47 -39.74 -29.45
N ARG A 762 -4.63 -39.63 -30.12
CA ARG A 762 -5.87 -40.29 -29.67
C ARG A 762 -5.77 -41.81 -29.79
N LYS A 763 -5.24 -42.33 -30.90
CA LYS A 763 -5.16 -43.77 -31.17
C LYS A 763 -4.21 -44.50 -30.23
N TYR A 764 -3.00 -43.96 -30.03
CA TYR A 764 -1.92 -44.69 -29.34
C TYR A 764 -1.75 -44.27 -27.89
N ARG A 765 -2.13 -43.05 -27.51
CA ARG A 765 -1.88 -42.49 -26.17
C ARG A 765 -3.13 -42.12 -25.39
N ASN A 766 -4.32 -42.15 -26.02
CA ASN A 766 -5.58 -41.75 -25.39
C ASN A 766 -5.50 -40.31 -24.84
N ILE A 767 -4.95 -39.37 -25.64
CA ILE A 767 -4.83 -37.93 -25.32
C ILE A 767 -5.34 -37.08 -26.50
N ASP A 768 -5.41 -35.75 -26.33
CA ASP A 768 -5.68 -34.79 -27.42
C ASP A 768 -7.11 -34.84 -27.99
N TYR A 769 -8.08 -35.15 -27.12
CA TYR A 769 -9.50 -35.11 -27.42
C TYR A 769 -9.97 -33.70 -27.71
N ASP A 770 -10.87 -33.55 -28.69
CA ASP A 770 -11.67 -32.35 -28.83
C ASP A 770 -12.79 -32.41 -27.79
N TRP A 771 -12.62 -31.66 -26.69
CA TRP A 771 -13.61 -31.60 -25.62
C TRP A 771 -14.79 -30.69 -25.95
N GLN A 772 -14.76 -30.01 -27.12
CA GLN A 772 -15.81 -29.12 -27.60
C GLN A 772 -16.29 -28.16 -26.51
N LEU A 773 -15.35 -27.53 -25.81
CA LEU A 773 -15.59 -26.46 -24.83
C LEU A 773 -16.06 -25.16 -25.51
N GLU A 774 -16.81 -25.29 -26.62
CA GLU A 774 -17.35 -24.20 -27.43
C GLU A 774 -18.44 -23.46 -26.63
N GLY A 775 -18.01 -22.45 -25.90
CA GLY A 775 -18.86 -21.52 -25.18
C GLY A 775 -18.27 -21.07 -23.84
N SER A 776 -18.30 -19.76 -23.59
CA SER A 776 -17.77 -19.12 -22.37
C SER A 776 -18.26 -19.76 -21.06
N LYS A 777 -19.45 -20.38 -21.09
CA LYS A 777 -20.08 -20.99 -19.90
C LYS A 777 -19.41 -22.29 -19.44
N GLN A 778 -19.06 -23.21 -20.34
CA GLN A 778 -18.46 -24.50 -19.95
C GLN A 778 -17.04 -24.31 -19.47
N TRP A 779 -16.28 -23.48 -20.21
CA TRP A 779 -14.95 -23.04 -19.84
C TRP A 779 -14.93 -22.35 -18.47
N GLY A 780 -15.80 -21.37 -18.25
CA GLY A 780 -15.91 -20.67 -16.97
C GLY A 780 -16.22 -21.61 -15.78
N MET A 781 -17.00 -22.67 -16.00
CA MET A 781 -17.28 -23.68 -14.97
C MET A 781 -16.06 -24.55 -14.64
N LEU A 782 -15.31 -25.03 -15.64
CA LEU A 782 -14.09 -25.81 -15.41
C LEU A 782 -13.03 -24.95 -14.69
N ARG A 783 -12.92 -23.68 -15.08
CA ARG A 783 -12.04 -22.72 -14.43
C ARG A 783 -12.41 -22.49 -12.97
N ALA A 784 -13.69 -22.21 -12.69
CA ALA A 784 -14.18 -22.03 -11.32
C ALA A 784 -13.94 -23.29 -10.48
N TYR A 785 -14.13 -24.48 -11.06
CA TYR A 785 -13.87 -25.76 -10.40
C TYR A 785 -12.39 -25.91 -10.00
N CYS A 786 -11.45 -25.59 -10.88
CA CYS A 786 -10.03 -25.72 -10.56
C CYS A 786 -9.52 -24.63 -9.61
N TYR A 787 -9.99 -23.39 -9.76
CA TYR A 787 -9.76 -22.34 -8.76
C TYR A 787 -10.21 -22.80 -7.36
N ALA A 788 -11.42 -23.36 -7.24
CA ALA A 788 -11.95 -23.79 -5.96
C ALA A 788 -11.16 -24.98 -5.36
N ASN A 789 -10.67 -25.92 -6.18
CA ASN A 789 -9.78 -26.98 -5.72
C ASN A 789 -8.42 -26.44 -5.27
N LYS A 790 -7.88 -25.43 -5.96
CA LYS A 790 -6.64 -24.75 -5.54
C LYS A 790 -6.83 -24.05 -4.21
N LEU A 791 -7.91 -23.27 -4.05
CA LEU A 791 -8.25 -22.65 -2.77
C LEU A 791 -8.40 -23.68 -1.64
N LEU A 792 -9.00 -24.84 -1.92
CA LEU A 792 -9.12 -25.93 -0.95
C LEU A 792 -7.75 -26.45 -0.51
N LEU A 793 -6.81 -26.62 -1.45
CA LEU A 793 -5.43 -27.04 -1.16
C LEU A 793 -4.67 -25.97 -0.37
N ASP A 794 -4.82 -24.70 -0.74
CA ASP A 794 -4.20 -23.58 -0.04
C ASP A 794 -4.68 -23.56 1.43
N CYS A 795 -5.99 -23.73 1.67
CA CYS A 795 -6.54 -23.86 3.02
C CYS A 795 -6.00 -25.09 3.75
N LEU A 796 -5.90 -26.24 3.06
CA LEU A 796 -5.39 -27.49 3.63
C LEU A 796 -3.93 -27.36 4.10
N SER A 797 -3.14 -26.51 3.45
CA SER A 797 -1.73 -26.27 3.80
C SER A 797 -1.54 -25.39 5.05
N GLN A 798 -2.53 -24.56 5.39
CA GLN A 798 -2.43 -23.51 6.42
C GLN A 798 -3.22 -23.80 7.71
N CYS A 799 -3.92 -24.95 7.80
CA CYS A 799 -4.80 -25.26 8.93
C CYS A 799 -4.40 -26.51 9.72
N TYR A 800 -4.92 -26.61 10.95
CA TYR A 800 -4.96 -27.87 11.69
C TYR A 800 -6.12 -28.73 11.19
N ILE A 801 -5.81 -29.94 10.73
CA ILE A 801 -6.75 -30.91 10.17
C ILE A 801 -6.33 -32.33 10.57
N SER A 802 -7.31 -33.24 10.73
CA SER A 802 -7.03 -34.66 10.97
C SER A 802 -6.33 -35.30 9.77
N LEU A 803 -5.46 -36.30 10.04
CA LEU A 803 -4.77 -37.06 9.00
C LEU A 803 -5.75 -37.77 8.06
N ASP A 804 -6.81 -38.37 8.61
CA ASP A 804 -7.84 -39.07 7.83
C ASP A 804 -8.55 -38.12 6.86
N THR A 805 -8.94 -36.93 7.32
CA THR A 805 -9.59 -35.94 6.46
C THR A 805 -8.65 -35.40 5.40
N ARG A 806 -7.38 -35.13 5.76
CA ARG A 806 -6.36 -34.71 4.80
C ARG A 806 -6.16 -35.75 3.71
N GLN A 807 -6.02 -37.02 4.09
CA GLN A 807 -5.85 -38.13 3.15
C GLN A 807 -7.09 -38.30 2.26
N TYR A 808 -8.30 -38.26 2.84
CA TYR A 808 -9.54 -38.31 2.06
C TYR A 808 -9.63 -37.21 1.01
N ILE A 809 -9.35 -35.95 1.38
CA ILE A 809 -9.36 -34.82 0.44
C ILE A 809 -8.32 -35.05 -0.66
N GLN A 810 -7.09 -35.43 -0.31
CA GLN A 810 -6.00 -35.65 -1.26
C GLN A 810 -6.27 -36.81 -2.22
N GLU A 811 -6.82 -37.92 -1.75
CA GLU A 811 -7.15 -39.10 -2.57
C GLU A 811 -8.33 -38.84 -3.51
N THR A 812 -9.32 -38.07 -3.06
CA THR A 812 -10.56 -37.78 -3.81
C THR A 812 -10.49 -36.52 -4.67
N LEU A 813 -9.40 -35.77 -4.60
CA LEU A 813 -9.17 -34.59 -5.42
C LEU A 813 -9.18 -34.95 -6.91
N LEU A 814 -9.98 -34.21 -7.68
CA LEU A 814 -10.11 -34.36 -9.14
C LEU A 814 -10.61 -35.75 -9.59
N LEU A 815 -11.30 -36.50 -8.71
CA LEU A 815 -12.01 -37.72 -9.12
C LEU A 815 -13.37 -37.39 -9.75
N PRO A 816 -13.85 -38.23 -10.69
CA PRO A 816 -15.23 -38.13 -11.15
C PRO A 816 -16.18 -38.46 -9.99
N PHE A 817 -17.32 -37.79 -9.93
CA PHE A 817 -18.24 -37.80 -8.79
C PHE A 817 -18.70 -39.21 -8.40
N HIS A 818 -18.95 -40.07 -9.39
CA HIS A 818 -19.38 -41.45 -9.14
C HIS A 818 -18.31 -42.32 -8.44
N GLU A 819 -17.01 -42.01 -8.59
CA GLU A 819 -15.94 -42.70 -7.83
C GLU A 819 -15.89 -42.19 -6.39
N ILE A 820 -16.12 -40.89 -6.17
CA ILE A 820 -16.22 -40.30 -4.83
C ILE A 820 -17.38 -40.96 -4.06
N GLU A 821 -18.55 -41.13 -4.69
CA GLU A 821 -19.70 -41.82 -4.09
C GLU A 821 -19.39 -43.27 -3.71
N LYS A 822 -18.60 -44.00 -4.52
CA LYS A 822 -18.17 -45.36 -4.21
C LYS A 822 -17.28 -45.39 -2.97
N ILE A 823 -16.33 -44.46 -2.85
CA ILE A 823 -15.42 -44.35 -1.70
C ILE A 823 -16.23 -44.05 -0.43
N MET A 824 -17.12 -43.04 -0.47
CA MET A 824 -18.01 -42.73 0.65
C MET A 824 -18.92 -43.90 1.03
N GLY A 825 -19.44 -44.63 0.04
CA GLY A 825 -20.26 -45.82 0.25
C GLY A 825 -19.50 -46.99 0.88
N ALA A 826 -18.22 -47.15 0.55
CA ALA A 826 -17.34 -48.17 1.10
C ALA A 826 -16.94 -47.86 2.56
N GLU A 827 -16.68 -46.59 2.89
CA GLU A 827 -16.39 -46.14 4.26
C GLU A 827 -17.60 -46.30 5.18
N ARG A 828 -18.81 -45.91 4.73
CA ARG A 828 -20.04 -46.14 5.50
C ARG A 828 -20.27 -47.62 5.82
N LYS A 829 -19.87 -48.53 4.93
CA LYS A 829 -19.93 -49.99 5.13
C LYS A 829 -18.81 -50.55 6.00
N ARG A 830 -17.72 -49.83 6.24
CA ARG A 830 -16.65 -50.22 7.18
C ARG A 830 -16.95 -49.79 8.62
N ILE A 831 -17.75 -48.73 8.79
CA ILE A 831 -18.13 -48.14 10.09
C ILE A 831 -19.43 -48.75 10.64
N THR A 832 -20.25 -49.36 9.78
CA THR A 832 -21.45 -50.14 10.14
C THR A 832 -21.14 -51.63 10.15
#